data_AF-A0A6B3HJU4-F1
#
_entry.id   AF-A0A6B3HJU4-F1
#
_cell.length_a   1.000
_cell.length_b   1.000
_cell.length_c   1.000
_cell.angle_alpha   90.00
_cell.angle_beta   90.00
_cell.angle_gamma   90.00
#
_symmetry.space_group_name_H-M   'P 1'
#
loop_
_entity.id
_entity.type
_entity.pdbx_description
1 polymer ?
#
loop_
_entity_poly.entity_id
_entity_poly.type
_entity_poly.pdbx_seq_one_letter_code
_entity_poly.pdbx_strand_id
1 'polypeptide(L)'
;MATDTVKNNTGSGGGSASALRRVLLDNGALSALVVLVVAMSVLSGDFLTTDNLLNVGVQAAVTAILAFGVTFVIVSAGIDLSVGSVAALSATVLAWLATSEGVPVVLAVLLAAATGLACGLVNGALISYGKLPPFIATLAMLSIGRGLSLVISQGSPIAFPDSVSKLGDTLGGWLPVPVLVMIAMGLVTAVVLRRTYIGRSMYAIGGNEEAARLSGIRVKRQKLVIYALSGLFAAVAGVVLASRLSSAQPQAAQGYELDAIAAVVIGGASLAGGVGKASGTLIGALILAVLRNGLNLLSVSAFWQQVVIGVVIALAVLLDTLRRRTGSTAGAAGAPGAPGSGGRKKNAAKFGTAALVVAAVVAAVSVLNPGSSSTTTKIGMSLSTLNNPFFVQMKEGAQAEAKAAGVELTVTDAQNDASQQANQLQNFTSSGVASVIVNPVDSDAVGPAVRGANKAEIPVIAADRGVNKADTAAFVASDNVEGGKLAARSLAGELGGKGKIVVLQGTAGTSASRERGAGFAEGLKEFPDIKVVAKQPADFDRSKGLDVMTNLLQGNGDIDGVFAENDEMALGAAKALGAKAGKDVAVVGFDGTPDGLKAVEAGTLFASVAQQPDELGKAAVQNAVKAARGEKTEAQVMVPVKVVTAKNVADFS
;
A
#
# COMPACT_ATOMS: atom_id res chain seq x y z
N MET A 1 -47.00 4.56 -16.28
CA MET A 1 -47.59 5.84 -16.71
C MET A 1 -47.71 6.73 -15.50
N ALA A 2 -47.02 7.88 -15.52
CA ALA A 2 -47.33 9.15 -14.85
C ALA A 2 -46.08 10.04 -15.07
N THR A 3 -46.20 10.92 -16.06
CA THR A 3 -45.21 11.91 -16.46
C THR A 3 -45.29 13.12 -15.53
N ASP A 4 -44.27 13.34 -14.70
CA ASP A 4 -44.02 14.65 -14.09
C ASP A 4 -42.84 15.32 -14.81
N THR A 5 -43.18 15.97 -15.91
CA THR A 5 -42.28 16.85 -16.66
C THR A 5 -42.74 18.28 -16.49
N VAL A 6 -41.76 19.15 -16.19
CA VAL A 6 -41.79 20.62 -16.29
C VAL A 6 -42.55 21.38 -15.19
N LYS A 7 -41.83 21.75 -14.12
CA LYS A 7 -42.09 23.02 -13.44
C LYS A 7 -41.30 24.12 -14.16
N ASN A 8 -42.05 25.07 -14.73
CA ASN A 8 -41.54 26.20 -15.49
C ASN A 8 -40.61 27.10 -14.65
N ASN A 9 -39.48 27.43 -15.26
CA ASN A 9 -38.62 28.56 -14.94
C ASN A 9 -39.41 29.86 -15.03
N THR A 10 -39.55 30.59 -13.92
CA THR A 10 -39.67 32.05 -13.93
C THR A 10 -39.01 32.58 -12.66
N GLY A 11 -38.03 33.47 -12.80
CA GLY A 11 -37.33 34.11 -11.67
C GLY A 11 -35.84 34.26 -11.90
N SER A 12 -35.48 35.40 -12.49
CA SER A 12 -34.16 35.91 -12.85
C SER A 12 -33.10 35.96 -11.73
N GLY A 13 -31.82 35.84 -12.12
CA GLY A 13 -30.77 36.73 -11.60
C GLY A 13 -29.86 36.25 -10.47
N GLY A 14 -29.81 34.96 -10.11
CA GLY A 14 -28.87 34.46 -9.10
C GLY A 14 -27.53 34.04 -9.70
N GLY A 15 -26.51 34.90 -9.66
CA GLY A 15 -25.17 34.67 -10.22
C GLY A 15 -24.54 33.31 -9.86
N SER A 16 -23.51 32.90 -10.62
CA SER A 16 -22.79 31.61 -10.50
C SER A 16 -22.51 31.16 -9.06
N ALA A 17 -22.26 32.10 -8.14
CA ALA A 17 -22.11 31.86 -6.71
C ALA A 17 -23.34 31.23 -6.02
N SER A 18 -24.57 31.52 -6.45
CA SER A 18 -25.80 30.95 -5.87
C SER A 18 -26.04 29.50 -6.29
N ALA A 19 -25.64 29.15 -7.53
CA ALA A 19 -25.70 27.78 -8.04
C ALA A 19 -24.61 26.90 -7.41
N LEU A 20 -23.38 27.41 -7.32
CA LEU A 20 -22.27 26.75 -6.66
C LEU A 20 -22.56 26.50 -5.16
N ARG A 21 -23.12 27.51 -4.47
CA ARG A 21 -23.55 27.39 -3.07
C ARG A 21 -24.63 26.32 -2.91
N ARG A 22 -25.59 26.21 -3.82
CA ARG A 22 -26.66 25.21 -3.76
C ARG A 22 -26.12 23.79 -3.98
N VAL A 23 -25.25 23.59 -4.97
CA VAL A 23 -24.61 22.27 -5.26
C VAL A 23 -23.73 21.80 -4.09
N LEU A 24 -22.96 22.69 -3.46
CA LEU A 24 -22.14 22.35 -2.30
C LEU A 24 -23.00 21.98 -1.09
N LEU A 25 -24.01 22.79 -0.76
CA LEU A 25 -24.88 22.58 0.41
C LEU A 25 -25.78 21.34 0.28
N ASP A 26 -26.09 20.90 -0.94
CA ASP A 26 -26.93 19.73 -1.17
C ASP A 26 -26.17 18.41 -1.08
N ASN A 27 -24.84 18.41 -1.30
CA ASN A 27 -23.99 17.22 -1.27
C ASN A 27 -23.00 17.26 -0.09
N GLY A 28 -23.36 16.58 1.01
CA GLY A 28 -22.56 16.58 2.24
C GLY A 28 -21.14 16.01 2.10
N ALA A 29 -20.93 15.04 1.19
CA ALA A 29 -19.60 14.50 0.91
C ALA A 29 -18.74 15.53 0.14
N LEU A 30 -19.33 16.21 -0.86
CA LEU A 30 -18.62 17.26 -1.59
C LEU A 30 -18.24 18.42 -0.67
N SER A 31 -19.16 18.84 0.21
CA SER A 31 -18.86 19.83 1.25
C SER A 31 -17.69 19.40 2.13
N ALA A 32 -17.67 18.14 2.59
CA ALA A 32 -16.56 17.62 3.40
C ALA A 32 -15.22 17.65 2.64
N LEU A 33 -15.23 17.27 1.36
CA LEU A 33 -14.03 17.34 0.52
C LEU A 33 -13.51 18.77 0.36
N VAL A 34 -14.38 19.74 0.03
CA VAL A 34 -13.98 21.15 -0.12
C VAL A 34 -13.38 21.67 1.18
N VAL A 35 -14.04 21.40 2.31
CA VAL A 35 -13.56 21.86 3.61
C VAL A 35 -12.21 21.22 3.96
N LEU A 36 -12.03 19.92 3.67
CA LEU A 36 -10.76 19.22 3.88
C LEU A 36 -9.65 19.81 3.01
N VAL A 37 -9.92 20.10 1.73
CA VAL A 37 -8.97 20.76 0.82
C VAL A 37 -8.57 22.13 1.35
N VAL A 38 -9.53 22.94 1.80
CA VAL A 38 -9.24 24.26 2.39
C VAL A 38 -8.39 24.11 3.65
N ALA A 39 -8.73 23.17 4.54
CA ALA A 39 -7.96 22.92 5.75
C ALA A 39 -6.51 22.51 5.43
N MET A 40 -6.31 21.58 4.50
CA MET A 40 -4.97 21.17 4.07
C MET A 40 -4.17 22.30 3.43
N SER A 41 -4.83 23.15 2.65
CA SER A 41 -4.21 24.33 2.01
C SER A 41 -3.74 25.38 3.02
N VAL A 42 -4.44 25.51 4.15
CA VAL A 42 -4.03 26.42 5.24
C VAL A 42 -2.91 25.83 6.07
N LEU A 43 -2.89 24.51 6.24
CA LEU A 43 -1.91 23.81 7.07
C LEU A 43 -0.59 23.50 6.34
N SER A 44 -0.60 23.46 5.00
CA SER A 44 0.58 23.22 4.17
C SER A 44 0.60 24.17 2.97
N GLY A 45 1.69 24.92 2.84
CA GLY A 45 1.90 25.85 1.71
C GLY A 45 1.99 25.15 0.34
N ASP A 46 2.38 23.86 0.34
CA ASP A 46 2.63 23.09 -0.89
C ASP A 46 1.39 22.32 -1.38
N PHE A 47 0.30 22.31 -0.59
CA PHE A 47 -0.84 21.44 -0.87
C PHE A 47 -1.55 21.74 -2.20
N LEU A 48 -1.66 23.02 -2.58
CA LEU A 48 -2.34 23.46 -3.80
C LEU A 48 -1.42 23.50 -5.03
N THR A 49 -0.18 23.02 -4.92
CA THR A 49 0.72 22.92 -6.08
C THR A 49 0.17 21.95 -7.12
N THR A 50 0.43 22.21 -8.40
CA THR A 50 -0.04 21.36 -9.50
C THR A 50 0.45 19.92 -9.33
N ASP A 51 1.71 19.74 -8.93
CA ASP A 51 2.30 18.42 -8.70
C ASP A 51 1.60 17.67 -7.57
N ASN A 52 1.31 18.35 -6.45
CA ASN A 52 0.60 17.73 -5.35
C ASN A 52 -0.85 17.36 -5.73
N LEU A 53 -1.56 18.21 -6.47
CA LEU A 53 -2.93 17.90 -6.92
C LEU A 53 -2.97 16.71 -7.90
N LEU A 54 -2.00 16.62 -8.82
CA LEU A 54 -1.85 15.46 -9.70
C LEU A 54 -1.52 14.19 -8.90
N ASN A 55 -0.63 14.30 -7.92
CA ASN A 55 -0.28 13.20 -7.02
C ASN A 55 -1.48 12.71 -6.21
N VAL A 56 -2.29 13.60 -5.63
CA VAL A 56 -3.56 13.26 -4.97
C VAL A 56 -4.49 12.51 -5.93
N GLY A 57 -4.57 12.94 -7.20
CA GLY A 57 -5.32 12.25 -8.23
C GLY A 57 -4.82 10.82 -8.50
N VAL A 58 -3.50 10.62 -8.59
CA VAL A 58 -2.87 9.31 -8.76
C VAL A 58 -3.13 8.40 -7.56
N GLN A 59 -3.01 8.94 -6.34
CA GLN A 59 -3.30 8.22 -5.10
C GLN A 59 -4.78 7.79 -5.01
N ALA A 60 -5.69 8.66 -5.46
CA ALA A 60 -7.11 8.35 -5.50
C ALA A 60 -7.46 7.29 -6.55
N ALA A 61 -6.71 7.21 -7.66
CA ALA A 61 -7.08 6.42 -8.83
C ALA A 61 -7.33 4.94 -8.54
N VAL A 62 -6.39 4.25 -7.89
CA VAL A 62 -6.49 2.81 -7.64
C VAL A 62 -7.67 2.52 -6.70
N THR A 63 -7.77 3.23 -5.59
CA THR A 63 -8.87 3.09 -4.63
C THR A 63 -10.22 3.45 -5.26
N ALA A 64 -10.29 4.50 -6.09
CA ALA A 64 -11.52 4.91 -6.76
C ALA A 64 -12.00 3.85 -7.77
N ILE A 65 -11.09 3.26 -8.56
CA ILE A 65 -11.44 2.18 -9.50
C ILE A 65 -12.00 0.98 -8.73
N LEU A 66 -11.33 0.54 -7.65
CA LEU A 66 -11.87 -0.52 -6.78
C LEU A 66 -13.24 -0.15 -6.21
N ALA A 67 -13.36 1.06 -5.66
CA ALA A 67 -14.58 1.58 -5.07
C ALA A 67 -15.74 1.64 -6.07
N PHE A 68 -15.48 1.94 -7.35
CA PHE A 68 -16.51 1.89 -8.39
C PHE A 68 -17.05 0.48 -8.62
N GLY A 69 -16.20 -0.55 -8.60
CA GLY A 69 -16.63 -1.96 -8.65
C GLY A 69 -17.45 -2.33 -7.42
N VAL A 70 -16.95 -1.99 -6.23
CA VAL A 70 -17.64 -2.20 -4.94
C VAL A 70 -18.97 -1.45 -4.87
N THR A 71 -19.12 -0.32 -5.57
CA THR A 71 -20.39 0.43 -5.63
C THR A 71 -21.51 -0.43 -6.20
N PHE A 72 -21.25 -1.24 -7.23
CA PHE A 72 -22.25 -2.14 -7.80
C PHE A 72 -22.73 -3.17 -6.77
N VAL A 73 -21.78 -3.72 -6.01
CA VAL A 73 -22.03 -4.73 -4.98
C VAL A 73 -22.84 -4.12 -3.83
N ILE A 74 -22.39 -2.99 -3.28
CA ILE A 74 -23.05 -2.29 -2.16
C ILE A 74 -24.46 -1.84 -2.54
N VAL A 75 -24.67 -1.27 -3.73
CA VAL A 75 -26.01 -0.86 -4.20
C VAL A 75 -26.98 -2.05 -4.23
N SER A 76 -26.48 -3.26 -4.49
CA SER A 76 -27.27 -4.50 -4.48
C SER A 76 -27.42 -5.17 -3.10
N ALA A 77 -27.02 -4.51 -2.01
CA ALA A 77 -26.95 -5.04 -0.64
C ALA A 77 -25.96 -6.22 -0.48
N GLY A 78 -24.91 -6.28 -1.31
CA GLY A 78 -23.82 -7.23 -1.19
C GLY A 78 -22.59 -6.66 -0.49
N ILE A 79 -21.60 -7.52 -0.24
CA ILE A 79 -20.26 -7.15 0.23
C ILE A 79 -19.24 -7.95 -0.58
N ASP A 80 -18.17 -7.29 -1.04
CA ASP A 80 -17.05 -7.94 -1.73
C ASP A 80 -15.72 -7.54 -1.09
N LEU A 81 -15.16 -8.46 -0.31
CA LEU A 81 -13.86 -8.31 0.34
C LEU A 81 -12.70 -8.78 -0.54
N SER A 82 -12.97 -9.41 -1.68
CA SER A 82 -11.92 -10.01 -2.50
C SER A 82 -11.21 -9.01 -3.42
N VAL A 83 -11.73 -7.78 -3.55
CA VAL A 83 -11.27 -6.84 -4.58
C VAL A 83 -9.78 -6.49 -4.50
N GLY A 84 -9.19 -6.40 -3.31
CA GLY A 84 -7.75 -6.17 -3.14
C GLY A 84 -6.90 -7.35 -3.59
N SER A 85 -7.27 -8.58 -3.19
CA SER A 85 -6.52 -9.78 -3.58
C SER A 85 -6.70 -10.15 -5.05
N VAL A 86 -7.88 -9.88 -5.63
CA VAL A 86 -8.16 -10.07 -7.06
C VAL A 86 -7.37 -9.06 -7.90
N ALA A 87 -7.21 -7.82 -7.42
CA ALA A 87 -6.34 -6.84 -8.05
C ALA A 87 -4.86 -7.31 -8.05
N ALA A 88 -4.36 -7.79 -6.91
CA ALA A 88 -3.02 -8.36 -6.81
C ALA A 88 -2.84 -9.58 -7.72
N LEU A 89 -3.78 -10.52 -7.74
CA LEU A 89 -3.74 -11.70 -8.62
C LEU A 89 -3.71 -11.29 -10.09
N SER A 90 -4.56 -10.36 -10.50
CA SER A 90 -4.63 -9.90 -11.90
C SER A 90 -3.33 -9.19 -12.31
N ALA A 91 -2.73 -8.40 -11.41
CA ALA A 91 -1.41 -7.80 -11.61
C ALA A 91 -0.31 -8.86 -11.76
N THR A 92 -0.30 -9.88 -10.91
CA THR A 92 0.68 -10.97 -10.97
C THR A 92 0.53 -11.79 -12.26
N VAL A 93 -0.70 -12.08 -12.69
CA VAL A 93 -0.97 -12.76 -13.97
C VAL A 93 -0.47 -11.92 -15.14
N LEU A 94 -0.72 -10.60 -15.14
CA LEU A 94 -0.16 -9.69 -16.16
C LEU A 94 1.38 -9.78 -16.19
N ALA A 95 2.02 -9.71 -15.02
CA ALA A 95 3.48 -9.73 -14.90
C ALA A 95 4.08 -11.01 -15.42
N TRP A 96 3.53 -12.13 -14.97
CA TRP A 96 3.99 -13.46 -15.32
C TRP A 96 3.84 -13.70 -16.84
N LEU A 97 2.68 -13.37 -17.42
CA LEU A 97 2.47 -13.51 -18.86
C LEU A 97 3.40 -12.61 -19.68
N ALA A 98 3.53 -11.33 -19.30
CA ALA A 98 4.32 -10.37 -20.07
C ALA A 98 5.83 -10.56 -19.93
N THR A 99 6.30 -11.11 -18.81
CA THR A 99 7.73 -11.19 -18.47
C THR A 99 8.28 -12.60 -18.58
N SER A 100 7.59 -13.59 -18.02
CA SER A 100 8.06 -14.98 -17.98
C SER A 100 7.68 -15.74 -19.24
N GLU A 101 6.45 -15.56 -19.74
CA GLU A 101 5.95 -16.26 -20.93
C GLU A 101 6.11 -15.44 -22.23
N GLY A 102 6.53 -14.17 -22.15
CA GLY A 102 6.75 -13.30 -23.31
C GLY A 102 5.49 -12.97 -24.11
N VAL A 103 4.30 -13.11 -23.51
CA VAL A 103 3.01 -12.84 -24.17
C VAL A 103 2.89 -11.35 -24.51
N PRO A 104 2.38 -10.97 -25.70
CA PRO A 104 2.18 -9.57 -26.06
C PRO A 104 1.34 -8.81 -25.03
N VAL A 105 1.78 -7.61 -24.66
CA VAL A 105 1.21 -6.81 -23.55
C VAL A 105 -0.31 -6.67 -23.64
N VAL A 106 -0.85 -6.39 -24.83
CA VAL A 106 -2.30 -6.25 -25.02
C VAL A 106 -3.04 -7.53 -24.64
N LEU A 107 -2.53 -8.69 -25.07
CA LEU A 107 -3.13 -9.97 -24.73
C LEU A 107 -2.98 -10.30 -23.24
N ALA A 108 -1.82 -9.98 -22.65
CA ALA A 108 -1.59 -10.15 -21.22
C ALA A 108 -2.55 -9.28 -20.37
N VAL A 109 -2.82 -8.04 -20.79
CA VAL A 109 -3.81 -7.14 -20.13
C VAL A 109 -5.23 -7.71 -20.25
N LEU A 110 -5.60 -8.23 -21.42
CA LEU A 110 -6.92 -8.87 -21.61
C LEU A 110 -7.08 -10.11 -20.73
N LEU A 111 -6.03 -10.93 -20.60
CA LEU A 111 -6.03 -12.11 -19.74
C LEU A 111 -6.07 -11.73 -18.25
N ALA A 112 -5.35 -10.70 -17.83
CA ALA A 112 -5.46 -10.17 -16.47
C ALA A 112 -6.88 -9.66 -16.16
N ALA A 113 -7.51 -8.95 -17.10
CA ALA A 113 -8.91 -8.54 -16.98
C ALA A 113 -9.87 -9.75 -16.91
N ALA A 114 -9.60 -10.79 -17.69
CA ALA A 114 -10.35 -12.04 -17.66
C ALA A 114 -10.19 -12.78 -16.33
N THR A 115 -9.02 -12.76 -15.70
CA THR A 115 -8.79 -13.33 -14.37
C THR A 115 -9.69 -12.67 -13.32
N GLY A 116 -9.71 -11.34 -13.24
CA GLY A 116 -10.59 -10.65 -12.29
C GLY A 116 -12.07 -10.89 -12.58
N LEU A 117 -12.48 -10.86 -13.85
CA LEU A 117 -13.84 -11.19 -14.25
C LEU A 117 -14.21 -12.63 -13.84
N ALA A 118 -13.31 -13.61 -14.00
CA ALA A 118 -13.52 -14.99 -13.59
C ALA A 118 -13.66 -15.11 -12.07
N CYS A 119 -12.80 -14.47 -11.28
CA CYS A 119 -12.93 -14.42 -9.82
C CYS A 119 -14.29 -13.84 -9.39
N GLY A 120 -14.70 -12.74 -10.02
CA GLY A 120 -16.00 -12.12 -9.81
C GLY A 120 -17.18 -13.04 -10.17
N LEU A 121 -17.08 -13.77 -11.28
CA LEU A 121 -18.08 -14.75 -11.69
C LEU A 121 -18.18 -15.91 -10.69
N VAL A 122 -17.05 -16.41 -10.16
CA VAL A 122 -17.03 -17.45 -9.13
C VAL A 122 -17.73 -16.96 -7.86
N ASN A 123 -17.39 -15.77 -7.37
CA ASN A 123 -18.10 -15.15 -6.24
C ASN A 123 -19.60 -15.04 -6.50
N GLY A 124 -19.97 -14.49 -7.66
CA GLY A 124 -21.36 -14.34 -8.07
C GLY A 124 -22.10 -15.68 -8.15
N ALA A 125 -21.45 -16.75 -8.61
CA ALA A 125 -22.00 -18.08 -8.69
C ALA A 125 -22.22 -18.72 -7.30
N LEU A 126 -21.21 -18.64 -6.43
CA LEU A 126 -21.29 -19.13 -5.04
C LEU A 126 -22.41 -18.43 -4.27
N ILE A 127 -22.58 -17.13 -4.46
CA ILE A 127 -23.63 -16.35 -3.78
C ILE A 127 -25.01 -16.65 -4.36
N SER A 128 -25.14 -16.65 -5.69
CA SER A 128 -26.46 -16.70 -6.36
C SER A 128 -27.03 -18.11 -6.49
N TYR A 129 -26.17 -19.10 -6.69
CA TYR A 129 -26.53 -20.49 -6.92
C TYR A 129 -26.13 -21.36 -5.74
N GLY A 130 -24.93 -21.15 -5.19
CA GLY A 130 -24.48 -21.84 -3.97
C GLY A 130 -25.19 -21.37 -2.70
N LYS A 131 -25.87 -20.22 -2.73
CA LYS A 131 -26.53 -19.58 -1.58
C LYS A 131 -25.58 -19.26 -0.42
N LEU A 132 -24.29 -19.11 -0.69
CA LEU A 132 -23.34 -18.65 0.32
C LEU A 132 -23.63 -17.18 0.67
N PRO A 133 -23.52 -16.77 1.95
CA PRO A 133 -23.50 -15.37 2.32
C PRO A 133 -22.38 -14.62 1.57
N PRO A 134 -22.63 -13.40 1.04
CA PRO A 134 -21.64 -12.63 0.27
C PRO A 134 -20.28 -12.47 0.93
N PHE A 135 -20.29 -12.17 2.24
CA PHE A 135 -19.08 -12.02 3.04
C PHE A 135 -18.22 -13.30 3.01
N ILE A 136 -18.83 -14.49 3.16
CA ILE A 136 -18.10 -15.76 3.20
C ILE A 136 -17.50 -16.10 1.84
N ALA A 137 -18.29 -15.97 0.76
CA ALA A 137 -17.81 -16.26 -0.58
C ALA A 137 -16.62 -15.37 -0.96
N THR A 138 -16.71 -14.07 -0.64
CA THR A 138 -15.67 -13.10 -1.01
C THR A 138 -14.47 -13.14 -0.07
N LEU A 139 -14.64 -13.52 1.20
CA LEU A 139 -13.52 -13.84 2.09
C LEU A 139 -12.75 -15.09 1.62
N ALA A 140 -13.45 -16.12 1.14
CA ALA A 140 -12.79 -17.29 0.55
C ALA A 140 -11.99 -16.92 -0.70
N MET A 141 -12.58 -16.09 -1.60
CA MET A 141 -11.88 -15.56 -2.77
C MET A 141 -10.74 -14.61 -2.39
N LEU A 142 -10.83 -13.89 -1.27
CA LEU A 142 -9.73 -13.09 -0.73
C LEU A 142 -8.50 -13.98 -0.53
N SER A 143 -8.65 -15.07 0.24
CA SER A 143 -7.59 -16.03 0.53
C SER A 143 -7.09 -16.75 -0.73
N ILE A 144 -7.99 -17.19 -1.61
CA ILE A 144 -7.62 -17.86 -2.87
C ILE A 144 -6.82 -16.91 -3.77
N GLY A 145 -7.30 -15.68 -3.97
CA GLY A 145 -6.62 -14.69 -4.82
C GLY A 145 -5.23 -14.35 -4.29
N ARG A 146 -5.10 -14.15 -2.97
CA ARG A 146 -3.81 -13.88 -2.33
C ARG A 146 -2.86 -15.08 -2.43
N GLY A 147 -3.37 -16.29 -2.18
CA GLY A 147 -2.59 -17.52 -2.29
C GLY A 147 -2.12 -17.81 -3.71
N LEU A 148 -3.00 -17.69 -4.71
CA LEU A 148 -2.63 -17.87 -6.11
C LEU A 148 -1.62 -16.84 -6.58
N SER A 149 -1.73 -15.59 -6.12
CA SER A 149 -0.74 -14.55 -6.39
C SER A 149 0.65 -14.97 -5.87
N LEU A 150 0.73 -15.51 -4.65
CA LEU A 150 1.97 -16.04 -4.07
C LEU A 150 2.51 -17.25 -4.84
N VAL A 151 1.64 -18.17 -5.26
CA VAL A 151 2.03 -19.38 -6.03
C VAL A 151 2.62 -19.01 -7.38
N ILE A 152 1.96 -18.12 -8.13
CA ILE A 152 2.42 -17.70 -9.47
C ILE A 152 3.74 -16.93 -9.36
N SER A 153 3.84 -16.07 -8.35
CA SER A 153 5.03 -15.23 -8.10
C SER A 153 6.18 -15.95 -7.39
N GLN A 154 5.97 -17.18 -6.93
CA GLN A 154 6.89 -17.88 -6.03
C GLN A 154 7.28 -17.01 -4.82
N GLY A 155 6.31 -16.26 -4.29
CA GLY A 155 6.49 -15.32 -3.18
C GLY A 155 7.28 -14.05 -3.51
N SER A 156 7.72 -13.85 -4.76
CA SER A 156 8.64 -12.78 -5.15
C SER A 156 8.00 -11.76 -6.09
N PRO A 157 8.27 -10.44 -5.96
CA PRO A 157 7.81 -9.47 -6.95
C PRO A 157 8.28 -9.81 -8.37
N ILE A 158 7.39 -9.64 -9.36
CA ILE A 158 7.72 -9.83 -10.78
C ILE A 158 7.85 -8.45 -11.43
N ALA A 159 9.08 -8.06 -11.78
CA ALA A 159 9.35 -6.79 -12.44
C ALA A 159 8.75 -6.75 -13.86
N PHE A 160 8.20 -5.61 -14.26
CA PHE A 160 7.63 -5.44 -15.59
C PHE A 160 8.69 -5.08 -16.64
N PRO A 161 8.50 -5.51 -17.91
CA PRO A 161 9.23 -4.96 -19.04
C PRO A 161 8.76 -3.52 -19.33
N ASP A 162 9.60 -2.77 -20.03
CA ASP A 162 9.34 -1.33 -20.29
C ASP A 162 8.07 -1.09 -21.13
N SER A 163 7.64 -2.10 -21.89
CA SER A 163 6.39 -2.07 -22.66
C SER A 163 5.13 -2.02 -21.79
N VAL A 164 5.18 -2.63 -20.59
CA VAL A 164 4.07 -2.63 -19.63
C VAL A 164 4.16 -1.43 -18.70
N SER A 165 5.36 -1.03 -18.26
CA SER A 165 5.53 0.13 -17.37
C SER A 165 5.07 1.45 -18.00
N LYS A 166 5.12 1.57 -19.34
CA LYS A 166 4.52 2.72 -20.08
C LYS A 166 3.02 2.88 -19.86
N LEU A 167 2.29 1.82 -19.51
CA LEU A 167 0.85 1.91 -19.18
C LEU A 167 0.61 2.69 -17.89
N GLY A 168 1.61 2.79 -17.01
CA GLY A 168 1.54 3.55 -15.76
C GLY A 168 2.10 4.97 -15.85
N ASP A 169 2.65 5.37 -17.00
CA ASP A 169 3.33 6.66 -17.19
C ASP A 169 2.33 7.82 -17.40
N THR A 170 2.86 9.02 -17.67
CA THR A 170 2.12 10.24 -17.94
C THR A 170 1.90 10.45 -19.44
N LEU A 171 0.66 10.73 -19.84
CA LEU A 171 0.32 11.13 -21.20
C LEU A 171 0.77 12.58 -21.43
N GLY A 172 1.56 12.82 -22.48
CA GLY A 172 2.02 14.15 -22.85
C GLY A 172 2.95 14.82 -21.81
N GLY A 173 3.47 14.07 -20.84
CA GLY A 173 4.39 14.55 -19.82
C GLY A 173 3.75 15.22 -18.59
N TRP A 174 2.42 15.39 -18.56
CA TRP A 174 1.75 16.10 -17.46
C TRP A 174 0.46 15.42 -16.95
N LEU A 175 -0.14 14.49 -17.72
CA LEU A 175 -1.41 13.88 -17.34
C LEU A 175 -1.24 12.40 -16.96
N PRO A 176 -1.33 12.03 -15.68
CA PRO A 176 -1.13 10.64 -15.26
C PRO A 176 -2.19 9.69 -15.84
N VAL A 177 -1.75 8.62 -16.50
CA VAL A 177 -2.66 7.58 -17.03
C VAL A 177 -3.56 6.96 -15.94
N PRO A 178 -3.11 6.74 -14.69
CA PRO A 178 -4.00 6.27 -13.61
C PRO A 178 -5.25 7.15 -13.43
N VAL A 179 -5.11 8.49 -13.54
CA VAL A 179 -6.22 9.44 -13.43
C VAL A 179 -7.19 9.31 -14.61
N LEU A 180 -6.67 9.12 -15.82
CA LEU A 180 -7.49 8.90 -17.02
C LEU A 180 -8.31 7.62 -16.92
N VAL A 181 -7.69 6.52 -16.48
CA VAL A 181 -8.37 5.24 -16.26
C VAL A 181 -9.43 5.40 -15.17
N MET A 182 -9.12 6.08 -14.06
CA MET A 182 -10.11 6.39 -13.02
C MET A 182 -11.32 7.13 -13.59
N ILE A 183 -11.12 8.18 -14.40
CA ILE A 183 -12.22 8.94 -15.02
C ILE A 183 -13.04 8.03 -15.94
N ALA A 184 -12.39 7.25 -16.81
CA ALA A 184 -13.06 6.32 -17.72
C ALA A 184 -13.91 5.29 -16.96
N MET A 185 -13.35 4.65 -15.93
CA MET A 185 -14.06 3.68 -15.10
C MET A 185 -15.22 4.32 -14.32
N GLY A 186 -15.04 5.55 -13.84
CA GLY A 186 -16.11 6.32 -13.20
C GLY A 186 -17.27 6.64 -14.15
N LEU A 187 -16.97 6.99 -15.41
CA LEU A 187 -17.98 7.19 -16.46
C LEU A 187 -18.71 5.89 -16.79
N VAL A 188 -17.99 4.77 -16.94
CA VAL A 188 -18.58 3.44 -17.13
C VAL A 188 -19.55 3.12 -16.00
N THR A 189 -19.13 3.31 -14.74
CA THR A 189 -19.98 3.09 -13.57
C THR A 189 -21.22 3.99 -13.56
N ALA A 190 -21.06 5.27 -13.91
CA ALA A 190 -22.19 6.19 -14.01
C ALA A 190 -23.21 5.75 -15.07
N VAL A 191 -22.74 5.32 -16.24
CA VAL A 191 -23.59 4.81 -17.33
C VAL A 191 -24.27 3.52 -16.92
N VAL A 192 -23.53 2.55 -16.38
CA VAL A 192 -24.09 1.26 -15.91
C VAL A 192 -25.20 1.51 -14.89
N LEU A 193 -24.94 2.31 -13.85
CA LEU A 193 -25.92 2.57 -12.79
C LEU A 193 -27.16 3.35 -13.28
N ARG A 194 -26.99 4.38 -14.11
CA ARG A 194 -28.09 5.30 -14.47
C ARG A 194 -28.84 4.93 -15.74
N ARG A 195 -28.17 4.32 -16.71
CA ARG A 195 -28.70 4.14 -18.07
C ARG A 195 -29.02 2.69 -18.42
N THR A 196 -28.48 1.70 -17.71
CA THR A 196 -28.66 0.28 -18.07
C THR A 196 -29.74 -0.43 -17.25
N TYR A 197 -30.26 -1.54 -17.79
CA TYR A 197 -31.16 -2.45 -17.07
C TYR A 197 -30.46 -3.09 -15.85
N ILE A 198 -29.18 -3.42 -15.99
CA ILE A 198 -28.36 -4.00 -14.91
C ILE A 198 -28.34 -3.05 -13.70
N GLY A 199 -28.06 -1.76 -13.92
CA GLY A 199 -28.08 -0.75 -12.87
C GLY A 199 -29.43 -0.62 -12.15
N ARG A 200 -30.54 -0.51 -12.89
CA ARG A 200 -31.89 -0.47 -12.27
C ARG A 200 -32.20 -1.72 -11.46
N SER A 201 -31.76 -2.89 -11.95
CA SER A 201 -31.91 -4.16 -11.25
C SER A 201 -31.10 -4.19 -9.94
N MET A 202 -29.89 -3.63 -9.92
CA MET A 202 -29.08 -3.51 -8.70
C MET A 202 -29.82 -2.74 -7.60
N TYR A 203 -30.39 -1.57 -7.92
CA TYR A 203 -31.15 -0.77 -6.95
C TYR A 203 -32.42 -1.48 -6.48
N ALA A 204 -33.14 -2.16 -7.38
CA ALA A 204 -34.33 -2.93 -7.01
C ALA A 204 -34.00 -4.09 -6.06
N ILE A 205 -32.93 -4.84 -6.36
CA ILE A 205 -32.45 -5.94 -5.51
C ILE A 205 -32.04 -5.41 -4.13
N GLY A 206 -31.28 -4.32 -4.08
CA GLY A 206 -30.83 -3.74 -2.81
C GLY A 206 -31.95 -3.09 -1.99
N GLY A 207 -33.05 -2.68 -2.61
CA GLY A 207 -34.23 -2.18 -1.89
C GLY A 207 -35.03 -3.31 -1.25
N ASN A 208 -35.32 -4.36 -2.01
CA ASN A 208 -35.93 -5.59 -1.52
C ASN A 208 -35.75 -6.72 -2.55
N GLU A 209 -34.89 -7.69 -2.23
CA GLU A 209 -34.55 -8.79 -3.13
C GLU A 209 -35.77 -9.67 -3.48
N GLU A 210 -36.65 -9.91 -2.51
CA GLU A 210 -37.85 -10.72 -2.68
C GLU A 210 -38.85 -10.03 -3.62
N ALA A 211 -39.09 -8.74 -3.40
CA ALA A 211 -39.97 -7.94 -4.26
C ALA A 211 -39.40 -7.82 -5.68
N ALA A 212 -38.08 -7.68 -5.84
CA ALA A 212 -37.42 -7.66 -7.14
C ALA A 212 -37.64 -8.99 -7.89
N ARG A 213 -37.52 -10.13 -7.20
CA ARG A 213 -37.78 -11.45 -7.77
C ARG A 213 -39.24 -11.61 -8.20
N LEU A 214 -40.18 -11.24 -7.35
CA LEU A 214 -41.62 -11.29 -7.66
C LEU A 214 -42.00 -10.34 -8.80
N SER A 215 -41.25 -9.25 -8.98
CA SER A 215 -41.40 -8.30 -10.10
C SER A 215 -40.73 -8.78 -11.40
N GLY A 216 -40.29 -10.05 -11.47
CA GLY A 216 -39.74 -10.67 -12.68
C GLY A 216 -38.25 -10.41 -12.93
N ILE A 217 -37.53 -9.77 -12.00
CA ILE A 217 -36.07 -9.60 -12.12
C ILE A 217 -35.40 -10.95 -11.86
N ARG A 218 -34.53 -11.38 -12.78
CA ARG A 218 -33.72 -12.59 -12.63
C ARG A 218 -32.56 -12.36 -11.66
N VAL A 219 -32.88 -12.21 -10.36
CA VAL A 219 -31.96 -11.82 -9.28
C VAL A 219 -30.64 -12.61 -9.34
N LYS A 220 -30.70 -13.94 -9.51
CA LYS A 220 -29.50 -14.80 -9.58
C LYS A 220 -28.54 -14.40 -10.71
N ARG A 221 -29.08 -14.11 -11.90
CA ARG A 221 -28.25 -13.67 -13.05
C ARG A 221 -27.70 -12.27 -12.83
N GLN A 222 -28.48 -11.39 -12.21
CA GLN A 222 -28.03 -10.03 -11.91
C GLN A 222 -26.90 -10.02 -10.89
N LYS A 223 -26.99 -10.79 -9.81
CA LYS A 223 -25.91 -10.96 -8.84
C LYS A 223 -24.63 -11.49 -9.50
N LEU A 224 -24.74 -12.47 -10.40
CA LEU A 224 -23.58 -12.96 -11.16
C LEU A 224 -22.89 -11.85 -11.97
N VAL A 225 -23.65 -10.99 -12.65
CA VAL A 225 -23.09 -9.83 -13.38
C VAL A 225 -22.51 -8.78 -12.44
N ILE A 226 -23.14 -8.54 -11.29
CA ILE A 226 -22.67 -7.57 -10.28
C ILE A 226 -21.26 -7.92 -9.78
N TYR A 227 -21.03 -9.17 -9.36
CA TYR A 227 -19.71 -9.59 -8.89
C TYR A 227 -18.70 -9.74 -10.03
N ALA A 228 -19.12 -10.10 -11.24
CA ALA A 228 -18.24 -10.08 -12.42
C ALA A 228 -17.71 -8.68 -12.74
N LEU A 229 -18.57 -7.65 -12.66
CA LEU A 229 -18.16 -6.25 -12.80
C LEU A 229 -17.22 -5.81 -11.67
N SER A 230 -17.49 -6.21 -10.42
CA SER A 230 -16.59 -5.96 -9.29
C SER A 230 -15.19 -6.51 -9.54
N GLY A 231 -15.10 -7.78 -9.95
CA GLY A 231 -13.85 -8.45 -10.28
C GLY A 231 -13.12 -7.84 -11.50
N LEU A 232 -13.85 -7.41 -12.52
CA LEU A 232 -13.26 -6.70 -13.67
C LEU A 232 -12.65 -5.36 -13.26
N PHE A 233 -13.34 -4.58 -12.42
CA PHE A 233 -12.81 -3.32 -11.90
C PHE A 233 -11.59 -3.56 -10.99
N ALA A 234 -11.61 -4.65 -10.20
CA ALA A 234 -10.45 -5.09 -9.43
C ALA A 234 -9.25 -5.40 -10.31
N ALA A 235 -9.44 -6.14 -11.42
CA ALA A 235 -8.35 -6.38 -12.37
C ALA A 235 -7.79 -5.09 -12.98
N VAL A 236 -8.65 -4.17 -13.44
CA VAL A 236 -8.21 -2.89 -14.00
C VAL A 236 -7.41 -2.08 -12.97
N ALA A 237 -7.88 -2.02 -11.72
CA ALA A 237 -7.15 -1.36 -10.63
C ALA A 237 -5.78 -2.01 -10.37
N GLY A 238 -5.71 -3.35 -10.40
CA GLY A 238 -4.46 -4.11 -10.27
C GLY A 238 -3.48 -3.81 -11.39
N VAL A 239 -3.93 -3.78 -12.65
CA VAL A 239 -3.11 -3.40 -13.80
C VAL A 239 -2.58 -1.98 -13.66
N VAL A 240 -3.42 -1.02 -13.28
CA VAL A 240 -3.00 0.37 -13.04
C VAL A 240 -1.97 0.45 -11.93
N LEU A 241 -2.18 -0.26 -10.81
CA LEU A 241 -1.28 -0.27 -9.68
C LEU A 241 0.10 -0.85 -10.04
N ALA A 242 0.12 -2.04 -10.65
CA ALA A 242 1.37 -2.67 -11.03
C ALA A 242 2.12 -1.90 -12.12
N SER A 243 1.38 -1.29 -13.06
CA SER A 243 2.00 -0.48 -14.13
C SER A 243 2.64 0.78 -13.56
N ARG A 244 1.97 1.42 -12.58
CA ARG A 244 2.52 2.56 -11.83
C ARG A 244 3.81 2.17 -11.11
N LEU A 245 3.87 0.98 -10.53
CA LEU A 245 5.04 0.50 -9.81
C LEU A 245 6.10 -0.13 -10.74
N SER A 246 5.80 -0.43 -12.01
CA SER A 246 6.70 -1.22 -12.87
C SER A 246 7.07 -2.60 -12.30
N SER A 247 6.25 -3.12 -11.38
CA SER A 247 6.46 -4.39 -10.69
C SER A 247 5.12 -4.88 -10.15
N ALA A 248 4.85 -6.18 -10.28
CA ALA A 248 3.70 -6.80 -9.64
C ALA A 248 4.14 -7.44 -8.32
N GLN A 249 3.65 -6.87 -7.21
CA GLN A 249 3.89 -7.41 -5.88
C GLN A 249 2.74 -8.33 -5.49
N PRO A 250 3.01 -9.59 -5.09
CA PRO A 250 1.95 -10.53 -4.78
C PRO A 250 1.14 -10.13 -3.54
N GLN A 251 1.71 -9.29 -2.66
CA GLN A 251 1.04 -8.75 -1.49
C GLN A 251 0.39 -7.37 -1.71
N ALA A 252 0.45 -6.79 -2.92
CA ALA A 252 -0.11 -5.48 -3.22
C ALA A 252 -1.60 -5.34 -2.88
N ALA A 253 -2.07 -4.10 -2.73
CA ALA A 253 -3.47 -3.75 -2.48
C ALA A 253 -4.07 -4.43 -1.22
N GLN A 254 -3.24 -4.71 -0.21
CA GLN A 254 -3.71 -5.25 1.06
C GLN A 254 -4.50 -4.18 1.83
N GLY A 255 -5.71 -4.52 2.29
CA GLY A 255 -6.59 -3.57 2.99
C GLY A 255 -7.32 -2.58 2.06
N TYR A 256 -7.02 -2.58 0.75
CA TYR A 256 -7.67 -1.68 -0.21
C TYR A 256 -9.16 -2.02 -0.38
N GLU A 257 -9.57 -3.25 -0.07
CA GLU A 257 -10.98 -3.64 0.03
C GLU A 257 -11.74 -2.83 1.10
N LEU A 258 -11.10 -2.55 2.24
CA LEU A 258 -11.69 -1.73 3.31
C LEU A 258 -11.72 -0.25 2.89
N ASP A 259 -10.66 0.23 2.24
CA ASP A 259 -10.60 1.59 1.69
C ASP A 259 -11.68 1.81 0.62
N ALA A 260 -11.89 0.83 -0.26
CA ALA A 260 -12.91 0.90 -1.30
C ALA A 260 -14.32 0.94 -0.71
N ILE A 261 -14.62 0.10 0.28
CA ILE A 261 -15.89 0.14 1.02
C ILE A 261 -16.06 1.49 1.72
N ALA A 262 -15.03 1.97 2.41
CA ALA A 262 -15.01 3.26 3.08
C ALA A 262 -15.30 4.42 2.12
N ALA A 263 -14.62 4.46 0.97
CA ALA A 263 -14.85 5.46 -0.07
C ALA A 263 -16.31 5.46 -0.56
N VAL A 264 -16.88 4.29 -0.78
CA VAL A 264 -18.29 4.14 -1.21
C VAL A 264 -19.26 4.64 -0.14
N VAL A 265 -19.01 4.31 1.13
CA VAL A 265 -19.88 4.72 2.26
C VAL A 265 -19.75 6.21 2.60
N ILE A 266 -18.53 6.75 2.66
CA ILE A 266 -18.28 8.19 2.81
C ILE A 266 -18.92 8.96 1.65
N GLY A 267 -18.87 8.38 0.45
CA GLY A 267 -19.55 8.88 -0.75
C GLY A 267 -21.09 8.87 -0.70
N GLY A 268 -21.68 8.30 0.36
CA GLY A 268 -23.12 8.31 0.62
C GLY A 268 -23.89 7.12 0.09
N ALA A 269 -23.23 6.02 -0.29
CA ALA A 269 -23.90 4.77 -0.58
C ALA A 269 -24.28 4.01 0.69
N SER A 270 -25.27 3.12 0.56
CA SER A 270 -25.87 2.38 1.67
C SER A 270 -25.38 0.95 1.72
N LEU A 271 -24.79 0.52 2.85
CA LEU A 271 -24.47 -0.90 3.08
C LEU A 271 -25.72 -1.79 3.10
N ALA A 272 -26.89 -1.24 3.42
CA ALA A 272 -28.16 -1.95 3.34
C ALA A 272 -28.70 -2.08 1.90
N GLY A 273 -28.01 -1.53 0.89
CA GLY A 273 -28.46 -1.53 -0.50
C GLY A 273 -29.38 -0.36 -0.88
N GLY A 274 -29.74 -0.32 -2.16
CA GLY A 274 -30.74 0.59 -2.74
C GLY A 274 -30.30 2.05 -2.92
N VAL A 275 -29.13 2.45 -2.41
CA VAL A 275 -28.63 3.83 -2.49
C VAL A 275 -27.13 3.84 -2.80
N GLY A 276 -26.71 4.67 -3.76
CA GLY A 276 -25.32 4.87 -4.14
C GLY A 276 -25.21 5.52 -5.52
N LYS A 277 -24.12 6.23 -5.80
CA LYS A 277 -23.87 6.88 -7.11
C LYS A 277 -22.37 6.91 -7.38
N ALA A 278 -21.97 6.72 -8.63
CA ALA A 278 -20.56 6.83 -9.07
C ALA A 278 -19.90 8.14 -8.62
N SER A 279 -20.59 9.29 -8.76
CA SER A 279 -20.05 10.58 -8.33
C SER A 279 -19.81 10.67 -6.82
N GLY A 280 -20.65 10.01 -6.00
CA GLY A 280 -20.45 9.94 -4.55
C GLY A 280 -19.21 9.13 -4.21
N THR A 281 -19.07 7.96 -4.83
CA THR A 281 -17.90 7.08 -4.69
C THR A 281 -16.60 7.80 -5.04
N LEU A 282 -16.56 8.55 -6.14
CA LEU A 282 -15.37 9.34 -6.52
C LEU A 282 -15.01 10.37 -5.45
N ILE A 283 -16.00 11.11 -4.93
CA ILE A 283 -15.78 12.10 -3.88
C ILE A 283 -15.27 11.43 -2.61
N GLY A 284 -15.82 10.28 -2.21
CA GLY A 284 -15.34 9.52 -1.06
C GLY A 284 -13.91 9.04 -1.21
N ALA A 285 -13.53 8.54 -2.40
CA ALA A 285 -12.15 8.15 -2.69
C ALA A 285 -11.19 9.35 -2.64
N LEU A 286 -11.61 10.51 -3.17
CA LEU A 286 -10.84 11.75 -3.09
C LEU A 286 -10.67 12.25 -1.66
N ILE A 287 -11.69 12.12 -0.80
CA ILE A 287 -11.58 12.48 0.63
C ILE A 287 -10.47 11.66 1.29
N LEU A 288 -10.45 10.35 1.07
CA LEU A 288 -9.42 9.48 1.63
C LEU A 288 -8.03 9.80 1.08
N ALA A 289 -7.91 10.06 -0.22
CA ALA A 289 -6.64 10.41 -0.86
C ALA A 289 -6.10 11.76 -0.36
N VAL A 290 -6.95 12.79 -0.29
CA VAL A 290 -6.57 14.10 0.27
C VAL A 290 -6.15 13.97 1.73
N LEU A 291 -6.88 13.18 2.52
CA LEU A 291 -6.54 12.97 3.93
C LEU A 291 -5.18 12.30 4.09
N ARG A 292 -4.90 11.24 3.33
CA ARG A 292 -3.59 10.55 3.33
C ARG A 292 -2.46 11.47 2.88
N ASN A 293 -2.63 12.14 1.74
CA ASN A 293 -1.62 13.06 1.21
C ASN A 293 -1.36 14.21 2.18
N GLY A 294 -2.42 14.83 2.71
CA GLY A 294 -2.34 15.91 3.67
C GLY A 294 -1.64 15.53 4.97
N LEU A 295 -1.99 14.38 5.57
CA LEU A 295 -1.30 13.88 6.77
C LEU A 295 0.18 13.56 6.50
N ASN A 296 0.51 13.05 5.31
CA ASN A 296 1.90 12.84 4.91
C ASN A 296 2.67 14.15 4.78
N LEU A 297 2.09 15.18 4.16
CA LEU A 297 2.72 16.52 4.03
C LEU A 297 2.95 17.17 5.40
N LEU A 298 2.09 16.86 6.37
CA LEU A 298 2.21 17.30 7.76
C LEU A 298 3.12 16.39 8.59
N SER A 299 3.85 15.47 7.94
CA SER A 299 4.80 14.53 8.57
C SER A 299 4.19 13.66 9.68
N VAL A 300 2.89 13.40 9.61
CA VAL A 300 2.20 12.50 10.56
C VAL A 300 2.61 11.07 10.26
N SER A 301 3.01 10.31 11.29
CA SER A 301 3.44 8.92 11.10
C SER A 301 2.32 8.03 10.54
N ALA A 302 2.68 7.02 9.75
CA ALA A 302 1.72 6.11 9.12
C ALA A 302 0.80 5.40 10.14
N PHE A 303 1.31 5.09 11.33
CA PHE A 303 0.52 4.51 12.43
C PHE A 303 -0.64 5.43 12.84
N TRP A 304 -0.40 6.72 13.02
CA TRP A 304 -1.45 7.69 13.35
C TRP A 304 -2.40 7.94 12.17
N GLN A 305 -1.90 7.88 10.94
CA GLN A 305 -2.76 7.98 9.75
C GLN A 305 -3.82 6.88 9.73
N GLN A 306 -3.46 5.63 10.05
CA GLN A 306 -4.41 4.52 10.12
C GLN A 306 -5.51 4.78 11.17
N VAL A 307 -5.14 5.29 12.35
CA VAL A 307 -6.11 5.65 13.41
C VAL A 307 -7.06 6.74 12.93
N VAL A 308 -6.54 7.82 12.35
CA VAL A 308 -7.35 8.95 11.87
C VAL A 308 -8.33 8.49 10.78
N ILE A 309 -7.86 7.70 9.81
CA ILE A 309 -8.70 7.16 8.74
C ILE A 309 -9.79 6.26 9.31
N GLY A 310 -9.45 5.36 10.23
CA GLY A 310 -10.42 4.47 10.89
C GLY A 310 -11.52 5.25 11.63
N VAL A 311 -11.13 6.30 12.37
CA VAL A 311 -12.07 7.20 13.06
C VAL A 311 -12.98 7.92 12.07
N VAL A 312 -12.44 8.47 10.98
CA VAL A 312 -13.22 9.14 9.93
C VAL A 312 -14.26 8.19 9.32
N ILE A 313 -13.89 6.94 9.05
CA ILE A 313 -14.79 5.92 8.51
C ILE A 313 -15.90 5.58 9.52
N ALA A 314 -15.54 5.31 10.77
CA ALA A 314 -16.50 4.97 11.82
C ALA A 314 -17.54 6.09 12.02
N LEU A 315 -17.08 7.34 12.03
CA LEU A 315 -17.95 8.52 12.13
C LEU A 315 -18.85 8.69 10.91
N ALA A 316 -18.35 8.44 9.70
CA ALA A 316 -19.16 8.49 8.48
C ALA A 316 -20.29 7.46 8.52
N VAL A 317 -19.99 6.23 8.94
CA VAL A 317 -20.97 5.14 9.10
C VAL A 317 -21.98 5.45 10.21
N LEU A 318 -21.51 5.97 11.35
CA LEU A 318 -22.38 6.33 12.47
C LEU A 318 -23.39 7.42 12.05
N LEU A 319 -22.92 8.45 11.33
CA LEU A 319 -23.79 9.51 10.83
C LEU A 319 -24.81 8.99 9.81
N ASP A 320 -24.44 8.07 8.93
CA ASP A 320 -25.39 7.42 8.02
C ASP A 320 -26.48 6.65 8.80
N THR A 321 -26.07 5.90 9.83
CA THR A 321 -26.98 5.12 10.68
C THR A 321 -27.96 6.03 11.44
N LEU A 322 -27.48 7.14 12.00
CA LEU A 322 -28.29 8.10 12.74
C LEU A 322 -29.28 8.84 11.82
N ARG A 323 -28.85 9.26 10.62
CA ARG A 323 -29.71 9.91 9.62
C ARG A 323 -30.91 9.03 9.24
N ARG A 324 -30.72 7.71 9.19
CA ARG A 324 -31.79 6.75 8.86
C ARG A 324 -32.81 6.58 9.97
N ARG A 325 -32.38 6.53 11.24
CA ARG A 325 -33.30 6.45 12.40
C ARG A 325 -34.25 7.64 12.45
N THR A 326 -33.77 8.83 12.09
CA THR A 326 -34.61 10.05 12.02
C THR A 326 -35.46 10.13 10.76
N GLY A 327 -35.07 9.49 9.66
CA GLY A 327 -35.88 9.39 8.44
C GLY A 327 -37.05 8.39 8.54
N SER A 328 -36.85 7.27 9.25
CA SER A 328 -37.86 6.22 9.46
C SER A 328 -38.99 6.67 10.39
N THR A 329 -38.71 7.56 11.35
CA THR A 329 -39.70 8.08 12.32
C THR A 329 -40.64 9.14 11.75
N ALA A 330 -40.32 9.75 10.59
CA ALA A 330 -41.18 10.74 9.95
C ALA A 330 -42.30 10.14 9.06
N GLY A 331 -42.29 8.82 8.83
CA GLY A 331 -43.28 8.13 8.00
C GLY A 331 -44.48 7.53 8.76
N ALA A 332 -44.50 7.58 10.10
CA ALA A 332 -45.49 6.87 10.91
C ALA A 332 -46.49 7.79 11.66
N ALA A 333 -46.48 9.11 11.43
CA ALA A 333 -47.44 10.02 12.06
C ALA A 333 -47.91 11.10 11.07
N GLY A 334 -48.82 10.71 10.17
CA GLY A 334 -49.60 11.66 9.37
C GLY A 334 -50.75 12.24 10.19
N ALA A 335 -50.56 13.43 10.75
CA ALA A 335 -51.66 14.36 11.05
C ALA A 335 -51.42 15.65 10.24
N PRO A 336 -52.40 16.14 9.46
CA PRO A 336 -52.19 17.29 8.59
C PRO A 336 -52.39 18.59 9.37
N GLY A 337 -51.34 19.42 9.44
CA GLY A 337 -51.47 20.82 9.84
C GLY A 337 -50.34 21.35 10.72
N ALA A 338 -49.22 21.79 10.13
CA ALA A 338 -48.37 22.85 10.67
C ALA A 338 -47.34 23.33 9.62
N PRO A 339 -47.09 24.65 9.47
CA PRO A 339 -46.14 25.15 8.49
C PRO A 339 -44.68 24.93 8.93
N GLY A 340 -43.93 24.29 8.04
CA GLY A 340 -42.48 24.40 7.81
C GLY A 340 -41.54 24.90 8.92
N SER A 341 -40.91 23.99 9.65
CA SER A 341 -39.61 24.21 10.32
C SER A 341 -38.52 23.18 9.93
N GLY A 342 -38.82 22.28 8.98
CA GLY A 342 -37.96 21.14 8.63
C GLY A 342 -36.68 21.46 7.83
N GLY A 343 -36.49 22.70 7.38
CA GLY A 343 -35.33 23.09 6.55
C GLY A 343 -34.02 23.26 7.32
N ARG A 344 -34.05 23.77 8.56
CA ARG A 344 -32.83 24.05 9.36
C ARG A 344 -32.22 22.80 9.99
N LYS A 345 -33.05 21.87 10.49
CA LYS A 345 -32.57 20.60 11.10
C LYS A 345 -31.92 19.65 10.08
N LYS A 346 -32.39 19.64 8.82
CA LYS A 346 -31.78 18.84 7.74
C LYS A 346 -30.41 19.37 7.31
N ASN A 347 -30.18 20.67 7.37
CA ASN A 347 -28.89 21.27 7.02
C ASN A 347 -27.87 21.08 8.15
N ALA A 348 -28.23 21.27 9.42
CA ALA A 348 -27.33 21.04 10.56
C ALA A 348 -26.75 19.61 10.61
N ALA A 349 -27.53 18.58 10.25
CA ALA A 349 -27.08 17.19 10.20
C ALA A 349 -26.22 16.84 8.97
N LYS A 350 -26.29 17.63 7.89
CA LYS A 350 -25.40 17.51 6.71
C LYS A 350 -23.99 18.06 6.99
N PHE A 351 -23.88 19.06 7.87
CA PHE A 351 -22.59 19.65 8.28
C PHE A 351 -21.79 18.78 9.24
N GLY A 352 -22.40 17.78 9.90
CA GLY A 352 -21.70 16.89 10.84
C GLY A 352 -20.54 16.11 10.23
N THR A 353 -20.67 15.62 9.00
CA THR A 353 -19.59 14.90 8.29
C THR A 353 -18.40 15.81 7.95
N ALA A 354 -18.66 17.05 7.53
CA ALA A 354 -17.61 18.02 7.18
C ALA A 354 -16.90 18.55 8.43
N ALA A 355 -17.64 18.84 9.50
CA ALA A 355 -17.07 19.31 10.77
C ALA A 355 -16.21 18.24 11.47
N LEU A 356 -16.57 16.95 11.35
CA LEU A 356 -15.80 15.86 11.97
C LEU A 356 -14.47 15.57 11.27
N VAL A 357 -14.44 15.65 9.93
CA VAL A 357 -13.18 15.52 9.16
C VAL A 357 -12.22 16.66 9.51
N VAL A 358 -12.73 17.89 9.62
CA VAL A 358 -11.92 19.05 10.07
C VAL A 358 -11.47 18.91 11.51
N ALA A 359 -12.35 18.52 12.43
CA ALA A 359 -12.01 18.41 13.83
C ALA A 359 -10.93 17.32 14.07
N ALA A 360 -11.03 16.18 13.38
CA ALA A 360 -10.03 15.12 13.46
C ALA A 360 -8.67 15.56 12.89
N VAL A 361 -8.69 16.25 11.74
CA VAL A 361 -7.50 16.82 11.11
C VAL A 361 -6.86 17.90 11.98
N VAL A 362 -7.63 18.89 12.44
CA VAL A 362 -7.13 19.99 13.27
C VAL A 362 -6.62 19.48 14.61
N ALA A 363 -7.29 18.51 15.23
CA ALA A 363 -6.81 17.88 16.46
C ALA A 363 -5.50 17.11 16.25
N ALA A 364 -5.37 16.35 15.16
CA ALA A 364 -4.13 15.66 14.81
C ALA A 364 -2.97 16.65 14.59
N VAL A 365 -3.24 17.77 13.93
CA VAL A 365 -2.21 18.74 13.53
C VAL A 365 -1.80 19.65 14.69
N SER A 366 -2.74 20.02 15.57
CA SER A 366 -2.46 20.88 16.74
C SER A 366 -1.65 20.17 17.83
N VAL A 367 -1.71 18.84 17.89
CA VAL A 367 -0.99 18.02 18.89
C VAL A 367 0.38 17.57 18.38
N LEU A 368 0.60 17.49 17.07
CA LEU A 368 1.76 16.81 16.48
C LEU A 368 2.80 17.74 15.83
N ASN A 369 2.55 19.05 15.70
CA ASN A 369 3.51 19.93 15.02
C ASN A 369 3.67 21.29 15.74
N PRO A 370 4.72 21.49 16.55
CA PRO A 370 5.12 22.83 16.96
C PRO A 370 5.76 23.48 15.74
N GLY A 371 5.04 24.41 15.12
CA GLY A 371 5.44 25.03 13.85
C GLY A 371 6.89 25.52 13.88
N SER A 372 7.63 25.19 12.82
CA SER A 372 8.88 25.89 12.53
C SER A 372 8.83 26.43 11.11
N SER A 373 8.74 27.75 11.01
CA SER A 373 9.13 28.50 9.83
C SER A 373 10.65 28.65 9.90
N SER A 374 11.40 27.99 9.03
CA SER A 374 12.82 28.32 8.83
C SER A 374 13.27 28.06 7.40
N THR A 375 14.25 28.84 6.96
CA THR A 375 15.00 28.76 5.69
C THR A 375 15.94 27.55 5.63
N THR A 376 15.63 26.49 6.37
CA THR A 376 16.49 25.32 6.57
C THR A 376 16.32 24.35 5.40
N THR A 377 17.42 23.78 4.90
CA THR A 377 17.39 22.75 3.86
C THR A 377 16.56 21.55 4.33
N LYS A 378 15.55 21.17 3.55
CA LYS A 378 14.68 20.03 3.83
C LYS A 378 15.14 18.79 3.07
N ILE A 379 15.22 17.67 3.77
CA ILE A 379 15.56 16.35 3.21
C ILE A 379 14.43 15.37 3.57
N GLY A 380 13.92 14.66 2.57
CA GLY A 380 12.95 13.59 2.78
C GLY A 380 13.65 12.25 2.91
N MET A 381 13.21 11.38 3.83
CA MET A 381 13.71 10.01 3.98
C MET A 381 12.54 9.03 4.04
N SER A 382 12.45 8.13 3.06
CA SER A 382 11.45 7.05 3.07
C SER A 382 12.13 5.71 3.37
N LEU A 383 11.74 5.11 4.50
CA LEU A 383 12.21 3.80 4.93
C LEU A 383 11.20 2.71 4.57
N SER A 384 11.68 1.50 4.25
CA SER A 384 10.78 0.41 3.87
C SER A 384 9.86 0.00 5.02
N THR A 385 10.36 0.01 6.26
CA THR A 385 9.61 -0.31 7.47
C THR A 385 10.28 0.27 8.71
N LEU A 386 9.49 0.64 9.73
CA LEU A 386 9.99 0.92 11.09
C LEU A 386 9.66 -0.20 12.09
N ASN A 387 9.15 -1.33 11.63
CA ASN A 387 8.87 -2.49 12.48
C ASN A 387 10.11 -3.36 12.75
N ASN A 388 11.25 -3.07 12.10
CA ASN A 388 12.51 -3.80 12.27
C ASN A 388 13.53 -2.90 13.01
N PRO A 389 14.18 -3.38 14.10
CA PRO A 389 15.17 -2.63 14.87
C PRO A 389 16.35 -2.06 14.06
N PHE A 390 16.75 -2.71 12.96
CA PHE A 390 17.80 -2.24 12.06
C PHE A 390 17.46 -0.86 11.47
N PHE A 391 16.24 -0.70 10.95
CA PHE A 391 15.80 0.57 10.34
C PHE A 391 15.49 1.64 11.39
N VAL A 392 15.18 1.25 12.64
CA VAL A 392 15.06 2.19 13.75
C VAL A 392 16.42 2.81 14.08
N GLN A 393 17.47 2.01 14.21
CA GLN A 393 18.85 2.51 14.40
C GLN A 393 19.30 3.38 13.22
N MET A 394 19.09 2.91 11.99
CA MET A 394 19.41 3.69 10.79
C MET A 394 18.71 5.06 10.77
N LYS A 395 17.45 5.13 11.22
CA LYS A 395 16.74 6.41 11.39
C LYS A 395 17.39 7.29 12.45
N GLU A 396 17.77 6.72 13.60
CA GLU A 396 18.40 7.46 14.70
C GLU A 396 19.74 8.05 14.28
N GLY A 397 20.60 7.27 13.61
CA GLY A 397 21.85 7.75 13.02
C GLY A 397 21.64 8.88 11.99
N ALA A 398 20.64 8.72 11.11
CA ALA A 398 20.26 9.76 10.15
C ALA A 398 19.77 11.05 10.83
N GLN A 399 18.92 10.93 11.86
CA GLN A 399 18.40 12.09 12.59
C GLN A 399 19.49 12.83 13.38
N ALA A 400 20.42 12.08 13.99
CA ALA A 400 21.57 12.66 14.69
C ALA A 400 22.45 13.47 13.73
N GLU A 401 22.75 12.91 12.55
CA GLU A 401 23.54 13.59 11.52
C GLU A 401 22.80 14.80 10.93
N ALA A 402 21.49 14.69 10.68
CA ALA A 402 20.70 15.82 10.17
C ALA A 402 20.71 17.00 11.14
N LYS A 403 20.58 16.73 12.45
CA LYS A 403 20.69 17.73 13.50
C LYS A 403 22.09 18.36 13.54
N ALA A 404 23.14 17.55 13.40
CA ALA A 404 24.53 18.04 13.37
C ALA A 404 24.81 18.91 12.14
N ALA A 405 24.26 18.54 10.98
CA ALA A 405 24.38 19.28 9.73
C ALA A 405 23.46 20.52 9.64
N GLY A 406 22.55 20.71 10.61
CA GLY A 406 21.61 21.82 10.64
C GLY A 406 20.57 21.76 9.52
N VAL A 407 20.11 20.56 9.14
CA VAL A 407 19.07 20.33 8.12
C VAL A 407 17.81 19.71 8.72
N GLU A 408 16.66 19.94 8.10
CA GLU A 408 15.39 19.33 8.50
C GLU A 408 15.23 17.99 7.80
N LEU A 409 15.12 16.90 8.57
CA LEU A 409 14.92 15.55 8.05
C LEU A 409 13.50 15.06 8.35
N THR A 410 12.69 14.89 7.30
CA THR A 410 11.36 14.28 7.40
C THR A 410 11.48 12.79 7.11
N VAL A 411 11.22 11.94 8.10
CA VAL A 411 11.24 10.47 7.93
C VAL A 411 9.82 9.91 7.80
N THR A 412 9.59 9.10 6.77
CA THR A 412 8.33 8.38 6.55
C THR A 412 8.53 6.87 6.53
N ASP A 413 7.53 6.13 7.01
CA ASP A 413 7.50 4.66 7.04
C ASP A 413 6.58 4.13 5.94
N ALA A 414 7.11 3.33 5.02
CA ALA A 414 6.35 2.71 3.94
C ALA A 414 5.55 1.47 4.37
N GLN A 415 5.79 0.93 5.57
CA GLN A 415 5.09 -0.25 6.12
C GLN A 415 5.15 -1.49 5.21
N ASN A 416 6.26 -1.66 4.48
CA ASN A 416 6.45 -2.68 3.44
C ASN A 416 5.43 -2.61 2.29
N ASP A 417 4.77 -1.47 2.06
CA ASP A 417 3.89 -1.21 0.92
C ASP A 417 4.61 -0.29 -0.08
N ALA A 418 4.94 -0.81 -1.27
CA ALA A 418 5.64 -0.03 -2.29
C ALA A 418 4.77 1.08 -2.90
N SER A 419 3.45 0.93 -2.89
CA SER A 419 2.51 1.97 -3.34
C SER A 419 2.55 3.16 -2.39
N GLN A 420 2.61 2.87 -1.09
CA GLN A 420 2.80 3.87 -0.04
C GLN A 420 4.17 4.54 -0.15
N GLN A 421 5.25 3.79 -0.37
CA GLN A 421 6.58 4.37 -0.61
C GLN A 421 6.59 5.27 -1.85
N ALA A 422 5.99 4.83 -2.96
CA ALA A 422 5.87 5.65 -4.16
C ALA A 422 5.10 6.95 -3.90
N ASN A 423 4.04 6.91 -3.09
CA ASN A 423 3.32 8.12 -2.66
C ASN A 423 4.22 9.05 -1.84
N GLN A 424 5.03 8.51 -0.92
CA GLN A 424 5.93 9.30 -0.07
C GLN A 424 6.99 10.03 -0.90
N LEU A 425 7.64 9.33 -1.84
CA LEU A 425 8.62 9.94 -2.75
C LEU A 425 7.98 11.03 -3.62
N GLN A 426 6.77 10.79 -4.12
CA GLN A 426 6.01 11.80 -4.88
C GLN A 426 5.63 13.01 -4.02
N ASN A 427 5.27 12.81 -2.75
CA ASN A 427 4.99 13.90 -1.81
C ASN A 427 6.25 14.73 -1.55
N PHE A 428 7.41 14.10 -1.30
CA PHE A 428 8.69 14.80 -1.12
C PHE A 428 9.08 15.60 -2.36
N THR A 429 8.88 15.01 -3.53
CA THR A 429 9.11 15.69 -4.82
C THR A 429 8.21 16.92 -4.94
N SER A 430 6.93 16.79 -4.60
CA SER A 430 5.95 17.88 -4.69
C SER A 430 6.16 18.98 -3.64
N SER A 431 6.71 18.64 -2.47
CA SER A 431 7.02 19.60 -1.40
C SER A 431 8.36 20.30 -1.58
N GLY A 432 9.06 20.07 -2.70
CA GLY A 432 10.32 20.73 -3.03
C GLY A 432 11.45 20.48 -2.03
N VAL A 433 11.58 19.26 -1.50
CA VAL A 433 12.76 18.91 -0.69
C VAL A 433 14.03 19.04 -1.53
N ALA A 434 15.16 19.37 -0.91
CA ALA A 434 16.42 19.58 -1.62
C ALA A 434 17.10 18.26 -2.04
N SER A 435 16.77 17.15 -1.38
CA SER A 435 17.20 15.79 -1.74
C SER A 435 16.30 14.76 -1.06
N VAL A 436 16.31 13.53 -1.58
CA VAL A 436 15.55 12.40 -1.02
C VAL A 436 16.48 11.24 -0.71
N ILE A 437 16.33 10.64 0.47
CA ILE A 437 16.90 9.35 0.84
C ILE A 437 15.80 8.30 0.72
N VAL A 438 16.10 7.19 0.07
CA VAL A 438 15.15 6.08 -0.03
C VAL A 438 15.82 4.77 0.34
N ASN A 439 15.19 4.03 1.25
CA ASN A 439 15.42 2.61 1.45
C ASN A 439 14.25 1.83 0.80
N PRO A 440 14.46 1.27 -0.40
CA PRO A 440 13.41 0.62 -1.17
C PRO A 440 12.68 -0.53 -0.46
N VAL A 441 11.34 -0.53 -0.53
CA VAL A 441 10.52 -1.73 -0.25
C VAL A 441 10.84 -2.82 -1.27
N ASP A 442 10.90 -2.44 -2.55
CA ASP A 442 11.28 -3.30 -3.68
C ASP A 442 12.12 -2.47 -4.67
N SER A 443 13.21 -3.07 -5.17
CA SER A 443 14.20 -2.36 -5.98
C SER A 443 13.66 -1.90 -7.33
N ASP A 444 12.69 -2.61 -7.92
CA ASP A 444 12.07 -2.23 -9.18
C ASP A 444 10.87 -1.29 -8.96
N ALA A 445 10.08 -1.54 -7.92
CA ALA A 445 8.84 -0.81 -7.63
C ALA A 445 9.04 0.68 -7.35
N VAL A 446 10.19 1.02 -6.76
CA VAL A 446 10.53 2.40 -6.39
C VAL A 446 11.06 3.22 -7.58
N GLY A 447 11.56 2.55 -8.63
CA GLY A 447 12.21 3.18 -9.77
C GLY A 447 11.39 4.29 -10.45
N PRO A 448 10.09 4.10 -10.75
CA PRO A 448 9.24 5.16 -11.29
C PRO A 448 9.16 6.41 -10.42
N ALA A 449 9.12 6.26 -9.10
CA ALA A 449 9.07 7.40 -8.17
C ALA A 449 10.40 8.13 -8.11
N VAL A 450 11.53 7.40 -8.14
CA VAL A 450 12.88 7.99 -8.24
C VAL A 450 13.06 8.76 -9.53
N ARG A 451 12.64 8.22 -10.68
CA ARG A 451 12.63 8.95 -11.97
C ARG A 451 11.77 10.22 -11.91
N GLY A 452 10.69 10.21 -11.14
CA GLY A 452 9.88 11.40 -10.85
C GLY A 452 10.69 12.49 -10.15
N ALA A 453 11.45 12.13 -9.11
CA ALA A 453 12.36 13.04 -8.42
C ALA A 453 13.50 13.52 -9.34
N ASN A 454 14.12 12.63 -10.13
CA ASN A 454 15.17 13.01 -11.09
C ASN A 454 14.67 14.05 -12.10
N LYS A 455 13.44 13.89 -12.62
CA LYS A 455 12.81 14.85 -13.55
C LYS A 455 12.54 16.21 -12.91
N ALA A 456 12.32 16.23 -11.59
CA ALA A 456 12.20 17.47 -10.81
C ALA A 456 13.55 18.03 -10.34
N GLU A 457 14.66 17.48 -10.85
CA GLU A 457 16.04 17.86 -10.48
C GLU A 457 16.35 17.66 -8.98
N ILE A 458 15.62 16.77 -8.30
CA ILE A 458 15.85 16.42 -6.91
C ILE A 458 16.75 15.17 -6.85
N PRO A 459 17.98 15.26 -6.31
CA PRO A 459 18.87 14.12 -6.21
C PRO A 459 18.35 13.10 -5.20
N VAL A 460 18.51 11.82 -5.56
CA VAL A 460 18.07 10.68 -4.74
C VAL A 460 19.26 9.86 -4.26
N ILE A 461 19.33 9.59 -2.96
CA ILE A 461 20.29 8.69 -2.32
C ILE A 461 19.58 7.36 -2.04
N ALA A 462 20.05 6.28 -2.65
CA ALA A 462 19.61 4.94 -2.28
C ALA A 462 20.38 4.49 -1.03
N ALA A 463 19.67 3.96 -0.04
CA ALA A 463 20.24 3.56 1.23
C ALA A 463 19.83 2.14 1.62
N ASP A 464 20.79 1.31 2.03
CA ASP A 464 20.69 -0.13 2.35
C ASP A 464 20.28 -1.04 1.16
N ARG A 465 19.27 -0.64 0.38
CA ARG A 465 18.83 -1.35 -0.83
C ARG A 465 18.96 -0.47 -2.06
N GLY A 466 19.37 -1.08 -3.15
CA GLY A 466 19.53 -0.41 -4.44
C GLY A 466 18.21 -0.16 -5.15
N VAL A 467 18.24 0.82 -6.05
CA VAL A 467 17.13 1.17 -6.96
C VAL A 467 17.47 0.68 -8.37
N ASN A 468 16.56 -0.05 -8.99
CA ASN A 468 16.69 -0.49 -10.37
C ASN A 468 16.02 0.52 -11.33
N LYS A 469 16.56 0.63 -12.56
CA LYS A 469 15.98 1.41 -13.66
C LYS A 469 15.76 2.90 -13.35
N ALA A 470 16.53 3.48 -12.43
CA ALA A 470 16.53 4.91 -12.14
C ALA A 470 17.92 5.35 -11.63
N ASP A 471 18.23 6.64 -11.79
CA ASP A 471 19.52 7.20 -11.41
C ASP A 471 19.51 7.66 -9.95
N THR A 472 20.56 7.31 -9.22
CA THR A 472 20.78 7.75 -7.83
C THR A 472 22.11 8.49 -7.76
N ALA A 473 22.15 9.58 -6.97
CA ALA A 473 23.36 10.37 -6.79
C ALA A 473 24.41 9.62 -5.95
N ALA A 474 23.95 8.78 -5.01
CA ALA A 474 24.79 7.84 -4.29
C ALA A 474 23.99 6.60 -3.91
N PHE A 475 24.68 5.47 -3.81
CA PHE A 475 24.19 4.25 -3.18
C PHE A 475 25.01 3.96 -1.92
N VAL A 476 24.37 4.06 -0.76
CA VAL A 476 24.97 3.84 0.56
C VAL A 476 24.44 2.52 1.11
N ALA A 477 25.26 1.48 1.18
CA ALA A 477 24.83 0.18 1.67
C ALA A 477 25.96 -0.55 2.38
N SER A 478 25.61 -1.59 3.14
CA SER A 478 26.60 -2.54 3.63
C SER A 478 27.19 -3.33 2.46
N ASP A 479 28.44 -3.78 2.60
CA ASP A 479 29.01 -4.74 1.65
C ASP A 479 28.35 -6.12 1.83
N ASN A 480 27.18 -6.28 1.23
CA ASN A 480 26.35 -7.47 1.35
C ASN A 480 26.99 -8.71 0.70
N VAL A 481 27.78 -8.53 -0.36
CA VAL A 481 28.44 -9.64 -1.05
C VAL A 481 29.57 -10.17 -0.18
N GLU A 482 30.44 -9.30 0.34
CA GLU A 482 31.48 -9.72 1.27
C GLU A 482 30.86 -10.27 2.57
N GLY A 483 29.80 -9.65 3.09
CA GLY A 483 29.07 -10.16 4.23
C GLY A 483 28.54 -11.58 4.01
N GLY A 484 27.98 -11.86 2.83
CA GLY A 484 27.54 -13.20 2.47
C GLY A 484 28.69 -14.21 2.46
N LYS A 485 29.85 -13.83 1.91
CA LYS A 485 31.06 -14.67 1.92
C LYS A 485 31.55 -14.94 3.34
N LEU A 486 31.57 -13.91 4.18
CA LEU A 486 31.94 -14.01 5.59
C LEU A 486 30.99 -14.93 6.37
N ALA A 487 29.68 -14.83 6.11
CA ALA A 487 28.68 -15.75 6.70
C ALA A 487 28.94 -17.21 6.27
N ALA A 488 29.22 -17.45 4.98
CA ALA A 488 29.52 -18.79 4.46
C ALA A 488 30.78 -19.37 5.10
N ARG A 489 31.88 -18.61 5.14
CA ARG A 489 33.13 -19.04 5.78
C ARG A 489 32.96 -19.30 7.28
N SER A 490 32.19 -18.46 7.96
CA SER A 490 31.94 -18.61 9.40
C SER A 490 31.13 -19.87 9.70
N LEU A 491 30.03 -20.09 8.97
CA LEU A 491 29.21 -21.29 9.14
C LEU A 491 29.98 -22.55 8.77
N ALA A 492 30.64 -22.57 7.60
CA ALA A 492 31.39 -23.74 7.16
C ALA A 492 32.57 -24.06 8.10
N GLY A 493 33.23 -23.03 8.64
CA GLY A 493 34.28 -23.18 9.64
C GLY A 493 33.80 -23.89 10.92
N GLU A 494 32.64 -23.49 11.43
CA GLU A 494 32.02 -24.13 12.60
C GLU A 494 31.65 -25.60 12.33
N LEU A 495 31.21 -25.90 11.11
CA LEU A 495 30.86 -27.26 10.69
C LEU A 495 32.07 -28.12 10.31
N GLY A 496 33.30 -27.61 10.41
CA GLY A 496 34.51 -28.32 10.01
C GLY A 496 34.56 -28.61 8.49
N GLY A 497 33.92 -27.78 7.68
CA GLY A 497 33.94 -27.83 6.21
C GLY A 497 32.96 -28.79 5.55
N LYS A 498 32.09 -29.48 6.30
CA LYS A 498 31.12 -30.45 5.76
C LYS A 498 29.79 -30.41 6.52
N GLY A 499 28.69 -30.74 5.85
CA GLY A 499 27.37 -30.82 6.50
C GLY A 499 26.21 -30.39 5.60
N LYS A 500 24.99 -30.52 6.11
CA LYS A 500 23.75 -30.09 5.45
C LYS A 500 23.26 -28.79 6.06
N ILE A 501 22.96 -27.81 5.22
CA ILE A 501 22.50 -26.50 5.69
C ILE A 501 21.20 -26.06 5.02
N VAL A 502 20.48 -25.20 5.71
CA VAL A 502 19.31 -24.49 5.20
C VAL A 502 19.64 -23.00 5.06
N VAL A 503 19.08 -22.37 4.02
CA VAL A 503 19.19 -20.92 3.81
C VAL A 503 17.82 -20.26 3.90
N LEU A 504 17.65 -19.36 4.87
CA LEU A 504 16.49 -18.48 4.96
C LEU A 504 16.78 -17.16 4.27
N GLN A 505 16.03 -16.87 3.20
CA GLN A 505 16.22 -15.67 2.40
C GLN A 505 15.39 -14.50 2.91
N GLY A 506 15.90 -13.30 2.69
CA GLY A 506 15.20 -12.06 2.92
C GLY A 506 13.99 -11.82 2.03
N THR A 507 13.53 -10.57 2.01
CA THR A 507 12.45 -10.15 1.11
C THR A 507 12.92 -10.25 -0.32
N ALA A 508 12.25 -11.09 -1.09
CA ALA A 508 12.51 -11.24 -2.51
C ALA A 508 12.30 -9.90 -3.26
N GLY A 509 13.10 -9.67 -4.30
CA GLY A 509 13.10 -8.40 -5.05
C GLY A 509 14.05 -7.34 -4.49
N THR A 510 14.54 -7.48 -3.25
CA THR A 510 15.51 -6.54 -2.66
C THR A 510 16.94 -6.84 -3.10
N SER A 511 17.76 -5.81 -3.29
CA SER A 511 19.19 -5.97 -3.61
C SER A 511 19.95 -6.67 -2.49
N ALA A 512 19.67 -6.32 -1.23
CA ALA A 512 20.32 -6.92 -0.06
C ALA A 512 20.17 -8.45 0.00
N SER A 513 18.96 -8.98 -0.22
CA SER A 513 18.75 -10.45 -0.27
C SER A 513 19.51 -11.09 -1.44
N ARG A 514 19.48 -10.47 -2.63
CA ARG A 514 20.23 -10.97 -3.79
C ARG A 514 21.74 -11.01 -3.54
N GLU A 515 22.30 -9.94 -3.01
CA GLU A 515 23.73 -9.76 -2.77
C GLU A 515 24.25 -10.68 -1.66
N ARG A 516 23.55 -10.74 -0.51
CA ARG A 516 23.89 -11.66 0.60
C ARG A 516 23.83 -13.11 0.15
N GLY A 517 22.75 -13.49 -0.55
CA GLY A 517 22.59 -14.84 -1.08
C GLY A 517 23.63 -15.22 -2.13
N ALA A 518 24.02 -14.29 -3.01
CA ALA A 518 25.07 -14.50 -4.01
C ALA A 518 26.45 -14.61 -3.36
N GLY A 519 26.79 -13.72 -2.43
CA GLY A 519 28.03 -13.76 -1.67
C GLY A 519 28.17 -15.05 -0.87
N PHE A 520 27.09 -15.49 -0.22
CA PHE A 520 27.06 -16.76 0.52
C PHE A 520 27.30 -17.96 -0.41
N ALA A 521 26.62 -18.01 -1.55
CA ALA A 521 26.83 -19.06 -2.55
C ALA A 521 28.26 -19.04 -3.13
N GLU A 522 28.87 -17.86 -3.30
CA GLU A 522 30.26 -17.74 -3.74
C GLU A 522 31.24 -18.23 -2.66
N GLY A 523 31.05 -17.83 -1.41
CA GLY A 523 31.89 -18.27 -0.28
C GLY A 523 31.82 -19.78 -0.03
N LEU A 524 30.66 -20.41 -0.26
CA LEU A 524 30.52 -21.87 -0.14
C LEU A 524 31.31 -22.65 -1.20
N LYS A 525 31.76 -22.04 -2.31
CA LYS A 525 32.60 -22.74 -3.30
C LYS A 525 33.94 -23.20 -2.70
N GLU A 526 34.38 -22.58 -1.61
CA GLU A 526 35.57 -22.99 -0.84
C GLU A 526 35.34 -24.30 -0.05
N PHE A 527 34.08 -24.69 0.18
CA PHE A 527 33.66 -25.81 1.03
C PHE A 527 32.70 -26.77 0.28
N PRO A 528 33.19 -27.59 -0.66
CA PRO A 528 32.34 -28.41 -1.54
C PRO A 528 31.52 -29.49 -0.81
N ASP A 529 31.89 -29.84 0.43
CA ASP A 529 31.19 -30.83 1.25
C ASP A 529 30.04 -30.24 2.08
N ILE A 530 29.82 -28.93 2.02
CA ILE A 530 28.63 -28.26 2.56
C ILE A 530 27.51 -28.31 1.51
N LYS A 531 26.37 -28.89 1.87
CA LYS A 531 25.21 -29.06 0.98
C LYS A 531 24.04 -28.20 1.45
N VAL A 532 23.60 -27.28 0.61
CA VAL A 532 22.33 -26.55 0.83
C VAL A 532 21.17 -27.49 0.49
N VAL A 533 20.46 -27.96 1.51
CA VAL A 533 19.33 -28.91 1.33
C VAL A 533 18.00 -28.22 1.09
N ALA A 534 17.86 -26.97 1.56
CA ALA A 534 16.69 -26.14 1.28
C ALA A 534 17.05 -24.65 1.32
N LYS A 535 16.34 -23.87 0.51
CA LYS A 535 16.43 -22.42 0.48
C LYS A 535 15.02 -21.84 0.32
N GLN A 536 14.57 -21.03 1.28
CA GLN A 536 13.22 -20.46 1.25
C GLN A 536 13.18 -19.02 1.77
N PRO A 537 12.38 -18.12 1.17
CA PRO A 537 12.13 -16.78 1.69
C PRO A 537 11.38 -16.78 3.02
N ALA A 538 11.86 -15.97 3.96
CA ALA A 538 11.22 -15.62 5.22
C ALA A 538 11.10 -14.09 5.43
N ASP A 539 11.33 -13.31 4.36
CA ASP A 539 10.99 -11.88 4.23
C ASP A 539 11.58 -10.94 5.30
N PHE A 540 12.76 -11.28 5.86
CA PHE A 540 13.39 -10.54 6.95
C PHE A 540 12.52 -10.43 8.22
N ASP A 541 11.55 -11.34 8.39
CA ASP A 541 10.55 -11.32 9.46
C ASP A 541 10.74 -12.50 10.43
N ARG A 542 10.71 -12.19 11.73
CA ARG A 542 10.95 -13.17 12.80
C ARG A 542 9.91 -14.29 12.85
N SER A 543 8.63 -13.95 12.70
CA SER A 543 7.54 -14.94 12.74
C SER A 543 7.58 -15.82 11.50
N LYS A 544 7.81 -15.25 10.32
CA LYS A 544 8.00 -16.05 9.10
C LYS A 544 9.25 -16.93 9.17
N GLY A 545 10.35 -16.44 9.75
CA GLY A 545 11.54 -17.24 10.00
C GLY A 545 11.24 -18.48 10.84
N LEU A 546 10.42 -18.34 11.89
CA LEU A 546 9.92 -19.45 12.70
C LEU A 546 9.07 -20.43 11.87
N ASP A 547 8.07 -19.92 11.14
CA ASP A 547 7.13 -20.76 10.38
C ASP A 547 7.84 -21.54 9.27
N VAL A 548 8.69 -20.86 8.49
CA VAL A 548 9.46 -21.46 7.40
C VAL A 548 10.43 -22.51 7.95
N MET A 549 11.16 -22.20 9.02
CA MET A 549 12.07 -23.16 9.63
C MET A 549 11.34 -24.39 10.18
N THR A 550 10.19 -24.18 10.84
CA THR A 550 9.35 -25.28 11.36
C THR A 550 8.90 -26.21 10.23
N ASN A 551 8.49 -25.64 9.10
CA ASN A 551 8.10 -26.44 7.93
C ASN A 551 9.29 -27.18 7.31
N LEU A 552 10.45 -26.53 7.21
CA LEU A 552 11.66 -27.15 6.64
C LEU A 552 12.17 -28.30 7.49
N LEU A 553 12.06 -28.23 8.83
CA LEU A 553 12.43 -29.31 9.74
C LEU A 553 11.58 -30.57 9.57
N GLN A 554 10.34 -30.46 9.07
CA GLN A 554 9.49 -31.64 8.81
C GLN A 554 10.03 -32.49 7.65
N GLY A 555 10.65 -31.86 6.64
CA GLY A 555 11.25 -32.54 5.49
C GLY A 555 12.77 -32.70 5.56
N ASN A 556 13.45 -31.94 6.41
CA ASN A 556 14.91 -31.84 6.51
C ASN A 556 15.36 -31.84 7.98
N GLY A 557 14.89 -32.79 8.79
CA GLY A 557 15.18 -32.84 10.23
C GLY A 557 16.65 -33.12 10.62
N ASP A 558 17.47 -33.49 9.63
CA ASP A 558 18.90 -33.79 9.74
C ASP A 558 19.69 -32.69 9.02
N ILE A 559 19.86 -31.56 9.70
CA ILE A 559 20.66 -30.40 9.24
C ILE A 559 21.66 -30.04 10.32
N ASP A 560 22.82 -29.57 9.90
CA ASP A 560 23.93 -29.18 10.77
C ASP A 560 24.01 -27.65 10.92
N GLY A 561 23.43 -26.89 9.98
CA GLY A 561 23.49 -25.44 10.03
C GLY A 561 22.35 -24.69 9.35
N VAL A 562 22.19 -23.43 9.74
CA VAL A 562 21.25 -22.48 9.16
C VAL A 562 21.98 -21.18 8.88
N PHE A 563 21.88 -20.69 7.65
CA PHE A 563 22.17 -19.30 7.33
C PHE A 563 20.86 -18.55 7.13
N ALA A 564 20.64 -17.49 7.90
CA ALA A 564 19.56 -16.56 7.67
C ALA A 564 20.14 -15.23 7.20
N GLU A 565 19.61 -14.70 6.10
CA GLU A 565 20.09 -13.43 5.52
C GLU A 565 19.82 -12.22 6.44
N ASN A 566 19.18 -12.39 7.60
CA ASN A 566 19.15 -11.42 8.69
C ASN A 566 18.89 -12.04 10.08
N ASP A 567 19.08 -11.25 11.14
CA ASP A 567 18.98 -11.69 12.54
C ASP A 567 17.54 -12.01 12.93
N GLU A 568 16.54 -11.27 12.45
CA GLU A 568 15.14 -11.54 12.76
C GLU A 568 14.73 -12.96 12.32
N MET A 569 15.09 -13.33 11.09
CA MET A 569 14.87 -14.69 10.59
C MET A 569 15.74 -15.72 11.32
N ALA A 570 16.98 -15.38 11.68
CA ALA A 570 17.86 -16.26 12.47
C ALA A 570 17.26 -16.57 13.85
N LEU A 571 16.72 -15.57 14.54
CA LEU A 571 16.06 -15.70 15.83
C LEU A 571 14.76 -16.51 15.72
N GLY A 572 13.99 -16.31 14.64
CA GLY A 572 12.84 -17.15 14.31
C GLY A 572 13.23 -18.61 14.11
N ALA A 573 14.28 -18.86 13.32
CA ALA A 573 14.81 -20.20 13.07
C ALA A 573 15.34 -20.87 14.35
N ALA A 574 16.09 -20.13 15.16
CA ALA A 574 16.59 -20.61 16.45
C ALA A 574 15.43 -21.02 17.38
N LYS A 575 14.33 -20.26 17.38
CA LYS A 575 13.12 -20.63 18.13
C LYS A 575 12.49 -21.93 17.62
N ALA A 576 12.46 -22.18 16.31
CA ALA A 576 11.97 -23.44 15.74
C ALA A 576 12.87 -24.63 16.09
N LEU A 577 14.19 -24.41 16.11
CA LEU A 577 15.19 -25.41 16.48
C LEU A 577 15.19 -25.73 17.99
N GLY A 578 14.73 -24.80 18.82
CA GLY A 578 14.68 -24.95 20.27
C GLY A 578 16.08 -25.19 20.85
N ALA A 579 16.22 -26.25 21.66
CA ALA A 579 17.49 -26.55 22.34
C ALA A 579 18.65 -26.93 21.39
N LYS A 580 18.35 -27.26 20.12
CA LYS A 580 19.37 -27.58 19.11
C LYS A 580 20.12 -26.35 18.61
N ALA A 581 19.50 -25.16 18.67
CA ALA A 581 20.07 -23.93 18.13
C ALA A 581 21.39 -23.56 18.84
N GLY A 582 22.45 -23.35 18.05
CA GLY A 582 23.78 -23.00 18.54
C GLY A 582 24.54 -24.12 19.26
N LYS A 583 23.97 -25.33 19.31
CA LYS A 583 24.61 -26.53 19.87
C LYS A 583 24.78 -27.63 18.82
N ASP A 584 23.66 -28.22 18.42
CA ASP A 584 23.63 -29.28 17.40
C ASP A 584 23.50 -28.68 15.99
N VAL A 585 22.90 -27.49 15.89
CA VAL A 585 22.68 -26.77 14.63
C VAL A 585 23.26 -25.37 14.74
N ALA A 586 24.33 -25.08 14.01
CA ALA A 586 24.95 -23.77 13.97
C ALA A 586 24.04 -22.78 13.23
N VAL A 587 23.70 -21.65 13.86
CA VAL A 587 22.85 -20.62 13.24
C VAL A 587 23.66 -19.35 13.02
N VAL A 588 23.78 -18.92 11.77
CA VAL A 588 24.44 -17.66 11.40
C VAL A 588 23.39 -16.66 10.90
N GLY A 589 23.31 -15.52 11.58
CA GLY A 589 22.50 -14.37 11.20
C GLY A 589 23.30 -13.30 10.47
N PHE A 590 22.65 -12.16 10.24
CA PHE A 590 23.18 -10.97 9.58
C PHE A 590 22.44 -9.76 10.15
N ASP A 591 23.09 -8.60 10.26
CA ASP A 591 22.59 -7.30 10.76
C ASP A 591 23.31 -6.86 12.03
N GLY A 592 23.55 -7.75 12.99
CA GLY A 592 24.13 -7.37 14.29
C GLY A 592 23.15 -6.56 15.13
N THR A 593 21.86 -6.88 15.06
CA THR A 593 20.82 -6.26 15.88
C THR A 593 21.04 -6.51 17.38
N PRO A 594 20.56 -5.64 18.28
CA PRO A 594 20.70 -5.85 19.72
C PRO A 594 20.21 -7.22 20.21
N ASP A 595 19.08 -7.72 19.67
CA ASP A 595 18.56 -9.05 19.99
C ASP A 595 19.44 -10.17 19.39
N GLY A 596 19.94 -9.98 18.16
CA GLY A 596 20.86 -10.92 17.50
C GLY A 596 22.19 -11.04 18.27
N LEU A 597 22.78 -9.91 18.68
CA LEU A 597 24.00 -9.88 19.47
C LEU A 597 23.82 -10.55 20.84
N LYS A 598 22.71 -10.30 21.54
CA LYS A 598 22.36 -11.04 22.77
C LYS A 598 22.22 -12.55 22.53
N ALA A 599 21.67 -12.95 21.39
CA ALA A 599 21.55 -14.36 21.06
C ALA A 599 22.90 -15.00 20.70
N VAL A 600 23.85 -14.23 20.14
CA VAL A 600 25.25 -14.64 19.95
C VAL A 600 25.95 -14.79 21.30
N GLU A 601 25.78 -13.83 22.21
CA GLU A 601 26.31 -13.88 23.58
C GLU A 601 25.76 -15.09 24.36
N ALA A 602 24.46 -15.37 24.21
CA ALA A 602 23.81 -16.54 24.80
C ALA A 602 24.16 -17.88 24.11
N GLY A 603 24.91 -17.85 23.01
CA GLY A 603 25.27 -19.03 22.22
C GLY A 603 24.09 -19.70 21.51
N THR A 604 22.95 -19.03 21.38
CA THR A 604 21.79 -19.51 20.61
C THR A 604 21.98 -19.26 19.11
N LEU A 605 22.64 -18.16 18.76
CA LEU A 605 23.23 -17.94 17.45
C LEU A 605 24.74 -18.17 17.55
N PHE A 606 25.32 -18.83 16.56
CA PHE A 606 26.77 -19.02 16.50
C PHE A 606 27.48 -17.71 16.15
N ALA A 607 26.96 -17.00 15.13
CA ALA A 607 27.50 -15.73 14.69
C ALA A 607 26.41 -14.85 14.08
N SER A 608 26.69 -13.55 14.02
CA SER A 608 25.96 -12.60 13.16
C SER A 608 26.96 -11.79 12.35
N VAL A 609 26.72 -11.62 11.06
CA VAL A 609 27.47 -10.65 10.25
C VAL A 609 26.89 -9.26 10.53
N ALA A 610 27.50 -8.56 11.47
CA ALA A 610 27.04 -7.27 11.95
C ALA A 610 27.24 -6.17 10.91
N GLN A 611 26.15 -5.46 10.65
CA GLN A 611 26.13 -4.21 9.91
C GLN A 611 26.32 -3.03 10.87
N GLN A 612 26.42 -1.82 10.32
CA GLN A 612 26.51 -0.58 11.10
C GLN A 612 25.35 0.35 10.70
N PRO A 613 24.11 0.10 11.17
CA PRO A 613 22.92 0.85 10.74
C PRO A 613 23.02 2.35 11.04
N ASP A 614 23.58 2.74 12.19
CA ASP A 614 23.77 4.15 12.55
C ASP A 614 24.69 4.88 11.56
N GLU A 615 25.83 4.26 11.21
CA GLU A 615 26.76 4.81 10.22
C GLU A 615 26.17 4.82 8.81
N LEU A 616 25.34 3.82 8.44
CA LEU A 616 24.58 3.84 7.18
C LEU A 616 23.63 5.04 7.12
N GLY A 617 22.86 5.28 8.18
CA GLY A 617 21.94 6.41 8.27
C GLY A 617 22.67 7.75 8.18
N LYS A 618 23.77 7.87 8.90
CA LYS A 618 24.66 9.04 8.87
C LYS A 618 25.25 9.27 7.48
N ALA A 619 25.85 8.26 6.86
CA ALA A 619 26.44 8.35 5.53
C ALA A 619 25.39 8.71 4.46
N ALA A 620 24.16 8.20 4.58
CA ALA A 620 23.06 8.57 3.70
C ALA A 620 22.71 10.06 3.81
N VAL A 621 22.63 10.61 5.03
CA VAL A 621 22.37 12.04 5.24
C VAL A 621 23.53 12.91 4.77
N GLN A 622 24.78 12.51 5.01
CA GLN A 622 25.95 13.23 4.52
C GLN A 622 25.94 13.36 2.99
N ASN A 623 25.64 12.27 2.29
CA ASN A 623 25.54 12.29 0.82
C ASN A 623 24.32 13.07 0.34
N ALA A 624 23.18 13.01 1.06
CA ALA A 624 22.00 13.81 0.74
C ALA A 624 22.27 15.32 0.89
N VAL A 625 22.96 15.74 1.94
CA VAL A 625 23.37 17.14 2.16
C VAL A 625 24.34 17.60 1.07
N LYS A 626 25.34 16.79 0.71
CA LYS A 626 26.26 17.10 -0.40
C LYS A 626 25.49 17.28 -1.71
N ALA A 627 24.62 16.32 -2.04
CA ALA A 627 23.83 16.37 -3.26
C ALA A 627 22.90 17.60 -3.29
N ALA A 628 22.25 17.93 -2.17
CA ALA A 628 21.40 19.11 -2.03
C ALA A 628 22.16 20.44 -2.25
N ARG A 629 23.48 20.47 -2.04
CA ARG A 629 24.36 21.62 -2.28
C ARG A 629 24.98 21.63 -3.68
N GLY A 630 24.67 20.64 -4.52
CA GLY A 630 25.30 20.47 -5.83
C GLY A 630 26.76 20.00 -5.76
N GLU A 631 27.20 19.50 -4.59
CA GLU A 631 28.54 18.94 -4.42
C GLU A 631 28.61 17.52 -4.99
N LYS A 632 29.82 17.09 -5.40
CA LYS A 632 30.03 15.76 -5.95
C LYS A 632 29.87 14.70 -4.86
N THR A 633 28.94 13.76 -5.05
CA THR A 633 28.75 12.58 -4.22
C THR A 633 29.63 11.41 -4.68
N GLU A 634 29.92 10.49 -3.77
CA GLU A 634 30.48 9.20 -4.13
C GLU A 634 29.35 8.31 -4.66
N ALA A 635 29.54 7.73 -5.85
CA ALA A 635 28.48 6.93 -6.49
C ALA A 635 28.12 5.69 -5.65
N GLN A 636 29.09 5.12 -4.95
CA GLN A 636 28.92 3.98 -4.05
C GLN A 636 29.70 4.20 -2.76
N VAL A 637 29.01 4.05 -1.63
CA VAL A 637 29.58 4.09 -0.29
C VAL A 637 29.26 2.76 0.37
N MET A 638 30.26 1.88 0.45
CA MET A 638 30.12 0.56 1.04
C MET A 638 30.58 0.58 2.49
N VAL A 639 29.64 0.40 3.42
CA VAL A 639 29.93 0.31 4.84
C VAL A 639 30.40 -1.11 5.16
N PRO A 640 31.58 -1.28 5.79
CA PRO A 640 32.11 -2.60 6.07
C PRO A 640 31.26 -3.32 7.13
N VAL A 641 31.12 -4.63 6.93
CA VAL A 641 30.47 -5.54 7.87
C VAL A 641 31.51 -6.32 8.67
N LYS A 642 31.15 -6.80 9.86
CA LYS A 642 32.05 -7.57 10.73
C LYS A 642 31.37 -8.84 11.23
N VAL A 643 32.10 -9.95 11.25
CA VAL A 643 31.59 -11.17 11.89
C VAL A 643 31.67 -11.01 13.40
N VAL A 644 30.53 -11.14 14.06
CA VAL A 644 30.41 -11.13 15.51
C VAL A 644 30.07 -12.54 15.99
N THR A 645 30.86 -13.01 16.94
CA THR A 645 30.76 -14.31 17.61
C THR A 645 30.81 -14.10 19.12
N ALA A 646 30.57 -15.14 19.92
CA ALA A 646 30.71 -15.06 21.37
C ALA A 646 32.08 -14.54 21.85
N LYS A 647 33.13 -14.62 21.00
CA LYS A 647 34.48 -14.15 21.33
C LYS A 647 34.65 -12.63 21.32
N ASN A 648 33.87 -11.92 20.51
CA ASN A 648 34.03 -10.48 20.27
C ASN A 648 32.72 -9.68 20.38
N VAL A 649 31.62 -10.31 20.79
CA VAL A 649 30.30 -9.66 20.91
C VAL A 649 30.30 -8.46 21.87
N ALA A 650 31.14 -8.49 22.91
CA ALA A 650 31.29 -7.41 23.88
C ALA A 650 31.76 -6.07 23.25
N ASP A 651 32.38 -6.11 22.07
CA ASP A 651 32.86 -4.91 21.36
C ASP A 651 31.73 -4.21 20.57
N PHE A 652 30.54 -4.83 20.49
CA PHE A 652 29.41 -4.41 19.66
C PHE A 652 28.12 -4.19 20.48
N SER A 653 28.16 -4.52 21.78
CA SER A 653 27.02 -4.53 22.71
C SER A 653 26.82 -3.23 23.48
#